data_AF-A0A9D7N810-F1
#
_entry.id   AF-A0A9D7N810-F1
#
_cell.length_a   1.000
_cell.length_b   1.000
_cell.length_c   1.000
_cell.angle_alpha   90.00
_cell.angle_beta   90.00
_cell.angle_gamma   90.00
#
_symmetry.space_group_name_H-M   'P 1'
#
loop_
_entity.id
_entity.type
_entity.pdbx_description
1 polymer ?
#
loop_
_entity_poly.entity_id
_entity_poly.type
_entity_poly.pdbx_seq_one_letter_code
_entity_poly.pdbx_strand_id
1 'polypeptide(L)'
;MLSRATLLAVALSAPALSAQTTWYVDDSNASPGTGTLGDPFQTIQQGVAAAAPNDTVQVAAGLYSGTVYVTIDDLAIVGAGVGNTILDATGQDAGFDITAPPPTPTRLGVRIEGLTVRHASRWQIVGWNLSNLTLRDLEAIGLGRNVPSPAPSTNAVYGVSLSQVTSSLVDGLYAHDCYAAGLAFTGGSTGNTVQDLAIDQCSADGGGFASFLCYTAPGVSIPGGDVSVSFAGTNLISNTPWAMYLEDIPGTTVTTTGTSTLSLSNAAVPLVRVGLGSVPNLSALTTDLGIRVRLMGTEPALPTAEAYFGSTASAYAASLLATSPATALIRALDSATFFVGAGMSIQLAINAAVNGESVDVGPGTFSANLILAKSLALRGARSGVDARGRVPSSPPNPAVETVLSAASGAILTLQSGCAGASIDGFAFVGGARGIESTSGPLNGLAIRNNHMEGGTSSRVFLNDAGTDLTVFQNVFRAESGPITCFHLDTDLFDGFWFLCNDVLRNGAAAGTGFFVDGNRNVRRSASRAPRFEQNLLRGHATGANLGSRATDDAVIRANSFTLNAFDGLQGGMMDAVIAENDFSSNGRSGLALTSFGNADPLRGAQRCQVIGNSFSANAQEGLFFSATQAPGTISTNVAQCNRFAGNAIGARYTGAETIDCRNNWWNHPSGPSGAGSGIGDSVSGTGISFTPWLGQAPSAPSSYAVGLSPLDVAVGDLDGDGRADIATANSGSHSVSVLTNDGLGGFPGAATTIALNLGDAPNSLAIGQLVAGGNAEIAVLAAGNNQVHVIAPGSGILASHPLPGSAGAELCVAALNGGGTADIAIAMNGSPLGGGGGLAVILDGGAPLLLAPPMPLATWPKVEGLVCCDLDGDGDLDLAATASANAMVSSPGDVLLYANSGAGAFSYAGALSIGLTPSQFVLSLCCGDLDRNGRNDLAVAYGDLGGGGGLARLLHDASSSMSPAAFTLNGPTTSPRIPNALLCTDLEEDSIPGHSVSTEVVAVNSGEGLYTVFNDFNGTSFGSTYACLAGISPTSVDGGDVDLDCLLDLAICDAASSRVIVIPSGGTALAQTYGTGCIGTAGVPSIGTFGLPTLGSMSFQLTLASARPFSLAILIGGAGVGAPPGGCTGLLVDPALFFFNTFTSFVGSSQFPAAIPNDPFLDCGEFTFQWAVVDALGGLGGAYSLSNGLRLRLGD
;
A
#
# COMPACT_ATOMS: atom_id res chain seq x y z
N MET A 1 -36.57 -53.36 47.75
CA MET A 1 -37.39 -53.49 48.97
C MET A 1 -37.72 -52.08 49.47
N LEU A 2 -38.99 -51.86 49.83
CA LEU A 2 -39.56 -50.71 50.55
C LEU A 2 -39.42 -49.36 49.82
N SER A 3 -40.46 -48.78 49.22
CA SER A 3 -41.85 -48.58 49.67
C SER A 3 -42.84 -48.70 48.49
N ARG A 4 -43.84 -49.60 48.45
CA ARG A 4 -45.17 -49.50 49.10
C ARG A 4 -45.69 -48.06 49.16
N ALA A 5 -46.94 -47.70 48.90
CA ALA A 5 -48.13 -48.42 48.46
C ALA A 5 -49.20 -47.32 48.42
N THR A 6 -49.43 -46.70 47.28
CA THR A 6 -50.58 -45.81 47.06
C THR A 6 -50.64 -45.53 45.56
N LEU A 7 -51.17 -46.49 44.80
CA LEU A 7 -52.06 -46.20 43.67
C LEU A 7 -52.74 -47.48 43.12
N LEU A 8 -52.88 -48.52 43.93
CA LEU A 8 -53.69 -49.72 43.60
C LEU A 8 -55.15 -49.57 44.09
N ALA A 9 -55.68 -48.35 44.07
CA ALA A 9 -57.02 -48.03 44.54
C ALA A 9 -57.68 -46.91 43.71
N VAL A 10 -57.56 -46.96 42.38
CA VAL A 10 -58.48 -46.29 41.43
C VAL A 10 -58.69 -47.18 40.19
N ALA A 11 -58.65 -48.51 40.34
CA ALA A 11 -58.81 -49.47 39.25
C ALA A 11 -60.24 -50.06 39.15
N LEU A 12 -61.22 -49.44 39.81
CA LEU A 12 -62.62 -49.89 39.80
C LEU A 12 -63.59 -48.70 39.67
N SER A 13 -63.41 -47.92 38.60
CA SER A 13 -64.49 -47.16 37.93
C SER A 13 -64.01 -46.51 36.62
N ALA A 14 -63.06 -47.13 35.89
CA ALA A 14 -62.76 -46.69 34.54
C ALA A 14 -63.87 -47.19 33.61
N PRO A 15 -64.44 -46.33 32.73
CA PRO A 15 -65.25 -46.82 31.62
C PRO A 15 -64.38 -47.79 30.81
N ALA A 16 -64.98 -48.81 30.19
CA ALA A 16 -64.27 -49.68 29.27
C ALA A 16 -63.46 -48.82 28.27
N LEU A 17 -62.14 -49.06 28.19
CA LEU A 17 -61.33 -48.59 27.06
C LEU A 17 -62.04 -49.09 25.80
N SER A 18 -62.60 -48.16 25.04
CA SER A 18 -63.06 -48.40 23.67
C SER A 18 -61.93 -49.11 22.93
N ALA A 19 -62.21 -50.27 22.31
CA ALA A 19 -61.24 -50.90 21.45
C ALA A 19 -60.90 -49.90 20.33
N GLN A 20 -59.61 -49.56 20.17
CA GLN A 20 -59.13 -48.71 19.10
C GLN A 20 -59.59 -49.31 17.77
N THR A 21 -60.55 -48.67 17.12
CA THR A 21 -61.19 -49.16 15.92
C THR A 21 -60.58 -48.44 14.72
N THR A 22 -60.21 -49.20 13.70
CA THR A 22 -59.75 -48.64 12.42
C THR A 22 -60.91 -48.63 11.44
N TRP A 23 -61.28 -47.42 11.00
CA TRP A 23 -62.29 -47.18 9.99
C TRP A 23 -61.61 -46.99 8.64
N TYR A 24 -62.00 -47.76 7.63
CA TYR A 24 -61.40 -47.69 6.30
C TYR A 24 -62.23 -46.81 5.38
N VAL A 25 -61.56 -45.98 4.57
CA VAL A 25 -62.18 -45.05 3.61
C VAL A 25 -61.57 -45.27 2.22
N ASP A 26 -62.40 -45.44 1.19
CA ASP A 26 -62.02 -45.69 -0.21
C ASP A 26 -63.03 -45.01 -1.14
N ASP A 27 -62.57 -44.10 -2.00
CA ASP A 27 -63.42 -43.31 -2.91
C ASP A 27 -64.01 -44.15 -4.04
N SER A 28 -63.46 -45.34 -4.29
CA SER A 28 -63.96 -46.29 -5.29
C SER A 28 -65.20 -47.07 -4.83
N ASN A 29 -65.60 -46.98 -3.55
CA ASN A 29 -66.79 -47.67 -3.07
C ASN A 29 -68.08 -47.04 -3.61
N ALA A 30 -68.96 -47.88 -4.19
CA ALA A 30 -70.18 -47.45 -4.87
C ALA A 30 -71.40 -47.24 -3.93
N SER A 31 -71.27 -47.53 -2.64
CA SER A 31 -72.32 -47.34 -1.62
C SER A 31 -71.71 -46.82 -0.31
N PRO A 32 -72.50 -46.18 0.59
CA PRO A 32 -72.01 -45.80 1.91
C PRO A 32 -71.76 -47.07 2.72
N GLY A 33 -70.52 -47.57 2.65
CA GLY A 33 -70.09 -48.80 3.32
C GLY A 33 -70.16 -48.69 4.84
N THR A 34 -69.90 -49.80 5.50
CA THR A 34 -69.91 -49.93 6.97
C THR A 34 -68.60 -49.50 7.64
N GLY A 35 -67.59 -49.11 6.86
CA GLY A 35 -66.28 -48.64 7.34
C GLY A 35 -65.31 -49.75 7.76
N THR A 36 -65.63 -51.01 7.44
CA THR A 36 -64.74 -52.15 7.66
C THR A 36 -63.80 -52.35 6.47
N LEU A 37 -62.69 -53.09 6.64
CA LEU A 37 -61.71 -53.32 5.57
C LEU A 37 -62.33 -53.92 4.28
N GLY A 38 -63.41 -54.70 4.40
CA GLY A 38 -64.11 -55.30 3.26
C GLY A 38 -65.26 -54.46 2.70
N ASP A 39 -65.60 -53.34 3.35
CA ASP A 39 -66.70 -52.44 2.98
C ASP A 39 -66.42 -51.02 3.53
N PRO A 40 -65.43 -50.31 2.94
CA PRO A 40 -64.95 -49.02 3.44
C PRO A 40 -65.97 -47.91 3.24
N PHE A 41 -65.87 -46.82 4.02
CA PHE A 41 -66.65 -45.61 3.77
C PHE A 41 -66.21 -44.94 2.45
N GLN A 42 -67.14 -44.20 1.83
CA GLN A 42 -66.87 -43.52 0.56
C GLN A 42 -66.17 -42.17 0.74
N THR A 43 -66.38 -41.49 1.89
CA THR A 43 -65.78 -40.18 2.17
C THR A 43 -65.05 -40.15 3.50
N ILE A 44 -64.02 -39.31 3.59
CA ILE A 44 -63.25 -39.12 4.84
C ILE A 44 -64.18 -38.67 5.97
N GLN A 45 -65.15 -37.80 5.68
CA GLN A 45 -66.14 -37.34 6.66
C GLN A 45 -67.01 -38.46 7.22
N GLN A 46 -67.34 -39.49 6.43
CA GLN A 46 -68.07 -40.66 6.94
C GLN A 46 -67.21 -41.48 7.91
N GLY A 47 -65.92 -41.65 7.61
CA GLY A 47 -64.96 -42.27 8.53
C GLY A 47 -64.82 -41.48 9.83
N VAL A 48 -64.70 -40.16 9.74
CA VAL A 48 -64.66 -39.29 10.91
C VAL A 48 -65.97 -39.36 11.69
N ALA A 49 -67.13 -39.33 11.05
CA ALA A 49 -68.43 -39.39 11.73
C ALA A 49 -68.71 -40.71 12.45
N ALA A 50 -68.07 -41.81 12.02
CA ALA A 50 -68.17 -43.12 12.66
C ALA A 50 -67.17 -43.34 13.80
N ALA A 51 -66.11 -42.53 13.85
CA ALA A 51 -65.01 -42.69 14.79
C ALA A 51 -65.39 -42.25 16.22
N ALA A 52 -64.76 -42.89 17.19
CA ALA A 52 -64.74 -42.51 18.60
C ALA A 52 -63.34 -42.02 19.01
N PRO A 53 -63.16 -41.41 20.19
CA PRO A 53 -61.83 -40.99 20.63
C PRO A 53 -60.82 -42.14 20.66
N ASN A 54 -59.60 -41.89 20.19
CA ASN A 54 -58.50 -42.85 19.96
C ASN A 54 -58.63 -43.74 18.71
N ASP A 55 -59.71 -43.64 17.93
CA ASP A 55 -59.84 -44.39 16.68
C ASP A 55 -58.89 -43.89 15.59
N THR A 56 -58.75 -44.68 14.53
CA THR A 56 -57.99 -44.32 13.34
C THR A 56 -58.86 -44.41 12.10
N VAL A 57 -58.89 -43.36 11.29
CA VAL A 57 -59.49 -43.34 9.96
C VAL A 57 -58.37 -43.56 8.95
N GLN A 58 -58.30 -44.76 8.38
CA GLN A 58 -57.34 -45.13 7.35
C GLN A 58 -57.94 -44.83 5.98
N VAL A 59 -57.32 -43.90 5.25
CA VAL A 59 -57.79 -43.42 3.95
C VAL A 59 -56.93 -44.04 2.85
N ALA A 60 -57.57 -44.70 1.89
CA ALA A 60 -56.90 -45.29 0.73
C ALA A 60 -56.36 -44.20 -0.22
N ALA A 61 -55.58 -44.64 -1.21
CA ALA A 61 -55.20 -43.77 -2.32
C ALA A 61 -56.43 -43.48 -3.18
N GLY A 62 -56.71 -42.21 -3.46
CA GLY A 62 -57.95 -41.79 -4.09
C GLY A 62 -58.15 -40.28 -4.10
N LEU A 63 -59.20 -39.85 -4.79
CA LEU A 63 -59.66 -38.46 -4.88
C LEU A 63 -60.95 -38.29 -4.09
N TYR A 64 -60.83 -37.73 -2.89
CA TYR A 64 -61.94 -37.44 -2.00
C TYR A 64 -62.42 -36.01 -2.20
N SER A 65 -63.72 -35.77 -2.12
CA SER A 65 -64.29 -34.42 -2.26
C SER A 65 -65.01 -33.98 -1.00
N GLY A 66 -64.96 -32.68 -0.72
CA GLY A 66 -65.71 -32.03 0.36
C GLY A 66 -64.85 -31.57 1.54
N THR A 67 -65.53 -31.10 2.59
CA THR A 67 -64.92 -30.62 3.84
C THR A 67 -64.89 -31.74 4.87
N VAL A 68 -63.81 -31.82 5.66
CA VAL A 68 -63.67 -32.75 6.79
C VAL A 68 -63.70 -31.96 8.09
N TYR A 69 -64.79 -32.11 8.85
CA TYR A 69 -64.97 -31.56 10.19
C TYR A 69 -64.52 -32.58 11.23
N VAL A 70 -63.46 -32.24 11.96
CA VAL A 70 -62.90 -33.05 13.04
C VAL A 70 -63.26 -32.43 14.38
N THR A 71 -64.17 -33.08 15.10
CA THR A 71 -64.65 -32.67 16.43
C THR A 71 -64.40 -33.74 17.50
N ILE A 72 -63.69 -34.82 17.14
CA ILE A 72 -63.44 -35.99 17.99
C ILE A 72 -62.03 -35.93 18.57
N ASP A 73 -61.95 -35.99 19.90
CA ASP A 73 -60.69 -36.01 20.64
C ASP A 73 -59.82 -37.23 20.27
N ASP A 74 -58.50 -37.06 20.22
CA ASP A 74 -57.53 -38.14 20.04
C ASP A 74 -57.73 -38.98 18.74
N LEU A 75 -58.28 -38.36 17.68
CA LEU A 75 -58.50 -39.02 16.39
C LEU A 75 -57.24 -39.00 15.52
N ALA A 76 -56.91 -40.15 14.91
CA ALA A 76 -55.91 -40.24 13.85
C ALA A 76 -56.55 -40.38 12.47
N ILE A 77 -56.15 -39.56 11.50
CA ILE A 77 -56.53 -39.67 10.09
C ILE A 77 -55.25 -39.91 9.30
N VAL A 78 -55.14 -41.07 8.65
CA VAL A 78 -53.90 -41.55 8.02
C VAL A 78 -54.18 -41.90 6.56
N GLY A 79 -53.63 -41.13 5.64
CA GLY A 79 -53.68 -41.39 4.21
C GLY A 79 -52.63 -42.40 3.75
N ALA A 80 -52.72 -42.78 2.48
CA ALA A 80 -51.78 -43.67 1.79
C ALA A 80 -50.49 -42.95 1.32
N GLY A 81 -50.32 -41.67 1.67
CA GLY A 81 -49.17 -40.84 1.36
C GLY A 81 -49.53 -39.59 0.57
N VAL A 82 -48.65 -38.58 0.67
CA VAL A 82 -48.70 -37.35 -0.14
C VAL A 82 -48.77 -37.69 -1.62
N GLY A 83 -49.67 -37.04 -2.35
CA GLY A 83 -49.94 -37.27 -3.77
C GLY A 83 -50.80 -38.50 -4.08
N ASN A 84 -50.98 -39.42 -3.14
CA ASN A 84 -51.78 -40.63 -3.31
C ASN A 84 -53.19 -40.49 -2.70
N THR A 85 -53.31 -39.88 -1.52
CA THR A 85 -54.59 -39.55 -0.90
C THR A 85 -54.84 -38.05 -1.05
N ILE A 86 -55.77 -37.68 -1.93
CA ILE A 86 -56.05 -36.27 -2.27
C ILE A 86 -57.43 -35.88 -1.79
N LEU A 87 -57.50 -34.87 -0.91
CA LEU A 87 -58.74 -34.17 -0.56
C LEU A 87 -58.90 -32.94 -1.46
N ASP A 88 -59.85 -33.02 -2.38
CA ASP A 88 -60.29 -31.93 -3.25
C ASP A 88 -61.38 -31.10 -2.55
N ALA A 89 -60.93 -30.08 -1.83
CA ALA A 89 -61.72 -29.24 -0.96
C ALA A 89 -62.46 -28.12 -1.74
N THR A 90 -63.28 -28.50 -2.72
CA THR A 90 -64.05 -27.54 -3.54
C THR A 90 -65.27 -27.01 -2.77
N GLY A 91 -65.17 -25.80 -2.19
CA GLY A 91 -66.27 -25.14 -1.48
C GLY A 91 -65.84 -23.96 -0.59
N GLN A 92 -66.79 -23.13 -0.12
CA GLN A 92 -66.57 -22.13 0.95
C GLN A 92 -66.24 -22.87 2.25
N ASP A 93 -65.17 -22.45 2.95
CA ASP A 93 -64.68 -23.11 4.19
C ASP A 93 -64.35 -24.61 4.03
N ALA A 94 -63.89 -25.01 2.83
CA ALA A 94 -63.56 -26.40 2.53
C ALA A 94 -62.09 -26.72 2.81
N GLY A 95 -61.83 -27.88 3.42
CA GLY A 95 -60.52 -28.35 3.89
C GLY A 95 -60.69 -29.27 5.10
N PHE A 96 -59.66 -29.37 5.94
CA PHE A 96 -59.80 -29.88 7.31
C PHE A 96 -60.13 -28.74 8.26
N ASP A 97 -61.30 -28.81 8.89
CA ASP A 97 -61.71 -27.93 9.98
C ASP A 97 -61.65 -28.71 11.30
N ILE A 98 -60.63 -28.40 12.09
CA ILE A 98 -60.34 -29.04 13.37
C ILE A 98 -60.72 -28.06 14.48
N THR A 99 -61.92 -28.26 15.04
CA THR A 99 -62.49 -27.32 16.00
C THR A 99 -62.95 -28.05 17.26
N ALA A 100 -62.54 -27.53 18.43
CA ALA A 100 -63.07 -27.98 19.71
C ALA A 100 -64.51 -27.47 19.94
N PRO A 101 -65.47 -28.35 20.31
CA PRO A 101 -66.84 -27.90 20.58
C PRO A 101 -66.89 -26.94 21.78
N PRO A 102 -67.62 -25.81 21.72
CA PRO A 102 -67.85 -24.97 22.90
C PRO A 102 -68.68 -25.74 23.95
N PRO A 103 -68.42 -25.65 25.27
CA PRO A 103 -67.50 -24.78 26.00
C PRO A 103 -66.29 -25.54 26.58
N THR A 104 -65.87 -26.68 25.99
CA THR A 104 -64.90 -27.57 26.64
C THR A 104 -63.51 -26.95 26.75
N PRO A 105 -62.83 -27.08 27.91
CA PRO A 105 -61.44 -26.66 28.06
C PRO A 105 -60.54 -27.52 27.15
N THR A 106 -59.88 -26.86 26.20
CA THR A 106 -58.74 -27.31 25.35
C THR A 106 -58.37 -28.80 25.43
N ARG A 107 -59.07 -29.69 24.71
CA ARG A 107 -58.55 -31.02 24.37
C ARG A 107 -59.05 -31.50 23.01
N LEU A 108 -58.11 -31.79 22.10
CA LEU A 108 -58.30 -32.48 20.83
C LEU A 108 -56.91 -32.95 20.34
N GLY A 109 -56.46 -34.15 20.74
CA GLY A 109 -55.20 -34.74 20.29
C GLY A 109 -55.26 -35.29 18.86
N VAL A 110 -55.50 -34.43 17.87
CA VAL A 110 -55.69 -34.86 16.49
C VAL A 110 -54.36 -35.14 15.80
N ARG A 111 -54.28 -36.26 15.08
CA ARG A 111 -53.16 -36.57 14.19
C ARG A 111 -53.64 -36.69 12.74
N ILE A 112 -53.05 -35.93 11.83
CA ILE A 112 -53.27 -36.03 10.39
C ILE A 112 -51.95 -36.37 9.72
N GLU A 113 -51.94 -37.48 8.96
CA GLU A 113 -50.74 -38.00 8.29
C GLU A 113 -50.98 -38.35 6.82
N GLY A 114 -50.00 -38.04 5.96
CA GLY A 114 -49.83 -38.68 4.66
C GLY A 114 -50.90 -38.36 3.62
N LEU A 115 -51.25 -37.08 3.42
CA LEU A 115 -52.28 -36.68 2.46
C LEU A 115 -52.00 -35.31 1.81
N THR A 116 -52.63 -35.09 0.65
CA THR A 116 -52.62 -33.82 -0.08
C THR A 116 -53.99 -33.16 0.03
N VAL A 117 -54.04 -31.87 0.38
CA VAL A 117 -55.26 -31.05 0.36
C VAL A 117 -55.12 -29.97 -0.70
N ARG A 118 -56.12 -29.84 -1.58
CA ARG A 118 -56.09 -28.87 -2.67
C ARG A 118 -57.44 -28.18 -2.90
N HIS A 119 -57.39 -27.07 -3.63
CA HIS A 119 -58.55 -26.32 -4.10
C HIS A 119 -59.47 -25.70 -3.02
N ALA A 120 -59.02 -25.62 -1.76
CA ALA A 120 -59.72 -24.89 -0.71
C ALA A 120 -59.88 -23.40 -1.07
N SER A 121 -61.05 -22.82 -0.78
CA SER A 121 -61.31 -21.40 -1.00
C SER A 121 -60.87 -20.49 0.17
N ARG A 122 -60.48 -21.07 1.32
CA ARG A 122 -60.12 -20.31 2.53
C ARG A 122 -58.98 -20.92 3.34
N TRP A 123 -59.06 -22.17 3.76
CA TRP A 123 -58.00 -22.83 4.55
C TRP A 123 -57.89 -24.28 4.10
N GLN A 124 -56.67 -24.78 3.81
CA GLN A 124 -56.52 -26.22 3.55
C GLN A 124 -56.66 -26.99 4.87
N ILE A 125 -56.02 -26.48 5.93
CA ILE A 125 -56.15 -27.00 7.30
C ILE A 125 -56.31 -25.82 8.25
N VAL A 126 -57.37 -25.84 9.08
CA VAL A 126 -57.59 -24.89 10.16
C VAL A 126 -57.72 -25.63 11.50
N GLY A 127 -56.99 -25.15 12.50
CA GLY A 127 -57.07 -25.64 13.88
C GLY A 127 -57.38 -24.51 14.84
N TRP A 128 -58.45 -24.64 15.63
CA TRP A 128 -58.87 -23.61 16.59
C TRP A 128 -59.03 -24.18 18.01
N ASN A 129 -58.35 -23.57 19.00
CA ASN A 129 -58.46 -23.89 20.44
C ASN A 129 -58.13 -25.37 20.76
N LEU A 130 -56.95 -25.82 20.30
CA LEU A 130 -56.53 -27.23 20.35
C LEU A 130 -55.34 -27.46 21.29
N SER A 131 -55.14 -28.72 21.67
CA SER A 131 -53.91 -29.18 22.32
C SER A 131 -53.46 -30.53 21.76
N ASN A 132 -52.15 -30.73 21.57
CA ASN A 132 -51.55 -31.95 20.99
C ASN A 132 -51.93 -32.22 19.51
N LEU A 133 -51.89 -31.20 18.65
CA LEU A 133 -52.10 -31.38 17.20
C LEU A 133 -50.83 -31.92 16.53
N THR A 134 -50.94 -33.02 15.79
CA THR A 134 -49.85 -33.53 14.94
C THR A 134 -50.25 -33.46 13.47
N LEU A 135 -49.47 -32.73 12.67
CA LEU A 135 -49.57 -32.66 11.22
C LEU A 135 -48.27 -33.24 10.65
N ARG A 136 -48.34 -34.34 9.93
CA ARG A 136 -47.15 -34.99 9.40
C ARG A 136 -47.29 -35.44 7.95
N ASP A 137 -46.23 -35.28 7.16
CA ASP A 137 -46.18 -35.67 5.75
C ASP A 137 -47.41 -35.18 4.98
N LEU A 138 -47.57 -33.85 4.94
CA LEU A 138 -48.74 -33.20 4.34
C LEU A 138 -48.35 -32.33 3.17
N GLU A 139 -49.21 -32.26 2.17
CA GLU A 139 -49.10 -31.33 1.05
C GLU A 139 -50.34 -30.43 0.97
N ALA A 140 -50.12 -29.12 0.94
CA ALA A 140 -51.17 -28.11 0.89
C ALA A 140 -51.02 -27.28 -0.40
N ILE A 141 -51.93 -27.49 -1.35
CA ILE A 141 -51.89 -26.87 -2.68
C ILE A 141 -52.96 -25.80 -2.79
N GLY A 142 -52.54 -24.54 -2.83
CA GLY A 142 -53.44 -23.41 -3.05
C GLY A 142 -53.96 -23.31 -4.49
N LEU A 143 -54.81 -22.32 -4.75
CA LEU A 143 -55.41 -22.10 -6.07
C LEU A 143 -54.47 -21.37 -7.06
N GLY A 144 -53.26 -20.99 -6.64
CA GLY A 144 -52.27 -20.32 -7.47
C GLY A 144 -52.45 -18.79 -7.58
N ARG A 145 -51.38 -18.13 -8.03
CA ARG A 145 -51.21 -16.66 -8.09
C ARG A 145 -52.19 -15.91 -9.01
N ASN A 146 -52.86 -16.58 -9.93
CA ASN A 146 -53.61 -15.95 -11.03
C ASN A 146 -55.13 -16.09 -10.96
N VAL A 147 -55.70 -16.58 -9.85
CA VAL A 147 -57.16 -16.65 -9.73
C VAL A 147 -57.70 -15.26 -9.35
N PRO A 148 -58.55 -14.62 -10.18
CA PRO A 148 -59.16 -13.34 -9.83
C PRO A 148 -60.06 -13.53 -8.61
N SER A 149 -59.66 -13.00 -7.47
CA SER A 149 -60.51 -13.00 -6.27
C SER A 149 -61.81 -12.23 -6.54
N PRO A 150 -62.99 -12.81 -6.25
CA PRO A 150 -64.20 -12.04 -6.09
C PRO A 150 -64.14 -11.31 -4.73
N ALA A 151 -63.75 -10.04 -4.78
CA ALA A 151 -63.78 -9.03 -3.72
C ALA A 151 -62.68 -9.06 -2.63
N PRO A 152 -62.09 -7.89 -2.30
CA PRO A 152 -61.12 -7.76 -1.22
C PRO A 152 -61.87 -7.62 0.12
N SER A 153 -61.89 -8.67 0.95
CA SER A 153 -61.89 -8.51 2.43
C SER A 153 -61.87 -9.78 3.30
N THR A 154 -62.06 -11.02 2.81
CA THR A 154 -62.17 -12.16 3.79
C THR A 154 -61.68 -13.55 3.35
N ASN A 155 -61.34 -13.80 2.08
CA ASN A 155 -61.02 -15.14 1.59
C ASN A 155 -59.56 -15.26 1.13
N ALA A 156 -58.63 -15.14 2.07
CA ALA A 156 -57.23 -15.49 1.85
C ALA A 156 -57.09 -17.01 1.95
N VAL A 157 -56.52 -17.67 0.93
CA VAL A 157 -56.22 -19.11 0.97
C VAL A 157 -54.91 -19.35 1.71
N TYR A 158 -54.99 -19.91 2.90
CA TYR A 158 -53.84 -20.36 3.67
C TYR A 158 -53.62 -21.87 3.49
N GLY A 159 -52.35 -22.30 3.53
CA GLY A 159 -52.01 -23.72 3.64
C GLY A 159 -52.50 -24.25 4.99
N VAL A 160 -51.81 -23.90 6.06
CA VAL A 160 -52.17 -24.31 7.43
C VAL A 160 -52.34 -23.08 8.33
N SER A 161 -53.42 -23.04 9.10
CA SER A 161 -53.69 -21.96 10.06
C SER A 161 -54.07 -22.50 11.43
N LEU A 162 -53.27 -22.17 12.43
CA LEU A 162 -53.40 -22.66 13.79
C LEU A 162 -53.64 -21.48 14.73
N SER A 163 -54.80 -21.46 15.39
CA SER A 163 -55.22 -20.42 16.33
C SER A 163 -55.49 -21.01 17.71
N GLN A 164 -54.95 -20.40 18.77
CA GLN A 164 -55.08 -20.92 20.14
C GLN A 164 -54.64 -22.39 20.26
N VAL A 165 -53.60 -22.80 19.54
CA VAL A 165 -53.09 -24.18 19.58
C VAL A 165 -51.94 -24.28 20.57
N THR A 166 -52.11 -25.14 21.57
CA THR A 166 -51.11 -25.39 22.62
C THR A 166 -50.46 -26.75 22.38
N SER A 167 -49.15 -26.77 22.11
CA SER A 167 -48.39 -27.97 21.74
C SER A 167 -48.86 -28.62 20.43
N SER A 168 -48.32 -28.16 19.29
CA SER A 168 -48.41 -28.87 18.02
C SER A 168 -47.05 -29.38 17.52
N LEU A 169 -47.07 -30.40 16.67
CA LEU A 169 -45.96 -30.82 15.84
C LEU A 169 -46.37 -30.72 14.38
N VAL A 170 -45.67 -29.91 13.60
CA VAL A 170 -45.75 -29.87 12.13
C VAL A 170 -44.45 -30.47 11.59
N ASP A 171 -44.54 -31.60 10.90
CA ASP A 171 -43.39 -32.42 10.49
C ASP A 171 -43.53 -32.84 9.02
N GLY A 172 -42.73 -32.30 8.10
CA GLY A 172 -42.85 -32.67 6.68
C GLY A 172 -44.07 -32.03 5.99
N LEU A 173 -44.28 -30.72 6.20
CA LEU A 173 -45.33 -29.95 5.51
C LEU A 173 -44.76 -29.33 4.22
N TYR A 174 -45.33 -29.66 3.06
CA TYR A 174 -45.09 -28.98 1.79
C TYR A 174 -46.28 -28.09 1.42
N ALA A 175 -46.14 -26.77 1.49
CA ALA A 175 -47.18 -25.83 1.09
C ALA A 175 -46.75 -25.05 -0.16
N HIS A 176 -47.55 -25.11 -1.22
CA HIS A 176 -47.26 -24.32 -2.42
C HIS A 176 -48.51 -23.71 -3.05
N ASP A 177 -48.31 -22.68 -3.87
CA ASP A 177 -49.37 -21.96 -4.59
C ASP A 177 -50.45 -21.33 -3.67
N CYS A 178 -50.13 -21.06 -2.40
CA CYS A 178 -51.05 -20.44 -1.44
C CYS A 178 -51.17 -18.93 -1.65
N TYR A 179 -52.36 -18.38 -1.38
CA TYR A 179 -52.66 -16.95 -1.62
C TYR A 179 -52.21 -16.03 -0.47
N ALA A 180 -52.07 -16.53 0.77
CA ALA A 180 -51.69 -15.71 1.92
C ALA A 180 -50.44 -16.20 2.67
N ALA A 181 -50.51 -17.36 3.34
CA ALA A 181 -49.36 -17.97 4.00
C ALA A 181 -49.39 -19.49 3.83
N GLY A 182 -48.21 -20.12 3.75
CA GLY A 182 -48.10 -21.57 3.78
C GLY A 182 -48.41 -22.12 5.17
N LEU A 183 -47.96 -21.44 6.24
CA LEU A 183 -48.22 -21.80 7.64
C LEU A 183 -48.41 -20.55 8.51
N ALA A 184 -49.47 -20.54 9.33
CA ALA A 184 -49.80 -19.45 10.23
C ALA A 184 -50.08 -19.93 11.67
N PHE A 185 -49.52 -19.24 12.66
CA PHE A 185 -49.81 -19.38 14.08
C PHE A 185 -50.41 -18.08 14.65
N THR A 186 -51.54 -18.18 15.33
CA THR A 186 -52.29 -17.01 15.83
C THR A 186 -52.84 -17.20 17.24
N GLY A 187 -53.13 -16.08 17.91
CA GLY A 187 -53.92 -16.03 19.15
C GLY A 187 -53.45 -16.97 20.28
N GLY A 188 -52.35 -16.69 20.96
CA GLY A 188 -51.95 -17.47 22.15
C GLY A 188 -51.41 -18.89 21.89
N SER A 189 -51.01 -19.20 20.65
CA SER A 189 -50.49 -20.51 20.28
C SER A 189 -49.09 -20.76 20.84
N THR A 190 -48.94 -21.62 21.85
CA THR A 190 -47.66 -21.86 22.56
C THR A 190 -47.20 -23.32 22.50
N GLY A 191 -45.88 -23.54 22.56
CA GLY A 191 -45.27 -24.87 22.63
C GLY A 191 -45.28 -25.64 21.31
N ASN A 192 -45.41 -24.94 20.18
CA ASN A 192 -45.51 -25.57 18.86
C ASN A 192 -44.12 -25.86 18.29
N THR A 193 -43.96 -26.98 17.59
CA THR A 193 -42.71 -27.37 16.91
C THR A 193 -42.96 -27.54 15.42
N VAL A 194 -42.06 -26.99 14.61
CA VAL A 194 -42.08 -27.09 13.15
C VAL A 194 -40.76 -27.69 12.69
N GLN A 195 -40.83 -28.75 11.89
CA GLN A 195 -39.66 -29.37 11.29
C GLN A 195 -39.97 -29.85 9.87
N ASP A 196 -38.92 -29.90 9.05
CA ASP A 196 -39.00 -30.35 7.66
C ASP A 196 -40.09 -29.63 6.84
N LEU A 197 -40.21 -28.31 7.05
CA LEU A 197 -41.13 -27.43 6.35
C LEU A 197 -40.59 -27.06 4.97
N ALA A 198 -41.41 -27.16 3.92
CA ALA A 198 -41.13 -26.64 2.59
C ALA A 198 -42.26 -25.72 2.11
N ILE A 199 -41.95 -24.47 1.74
CA ILE A 199 -42.94 -23.52 1.20
C ILE A 199 -42.47 -22.96 -0.15
N ASP A 200 -43.29 -23.05 -1.19
CA ASP A 200 -42.94 -22.59 -2.55
C ASP A 200 -44.07 -21.80 -3.24
N GLN A 201 -43.73 -20.76 -4.01
CA GLN A 201 -44.68 -19.99 -4.86
C GLN A 201 -45.94 -19.40 -4.16
N CYS A 202 -45.92 -19.18 -2.86
CA CYS A 202 -47.02 -18.49 -2.16
C CYS A 202 -46.99 -16.96 -2.42
N SER A 203 -48.13 -16.36 -2.79
CA SER A 203 -48.24 -14.93 -3.19
C SER A 203 -48.69 -14.00 -2.05
N ALA A 204 -48.48 -12.68 -2.23
CA ALA A 204 -48.88 -11.61 -1.33
C ALA A 204 -49.57 -10.47 -2.07
N ASP A 205 -50.62 -10.74 -2.84
CA ASP A 205 -51.38 -9.68 -3.52
C ASP A 205 -52.41 -9.07 -2.56
N GLY A 206 -52.23 -7.79 -2.21
CA GLY A 206 -53.25 -6.98 -1.53
C GLY A 206 -52.98 -6.53 -0.09
N GLY A 207 -51.76 -6.66 0.44
CA GLY A 207 -51.31 -5.81 1.55
C GLY A 207 -50.98 -6.43 2.92
N GLY A 208 -50.49 -7.69 3.03
CA GLY A 208 -49.96 -8.06 4.37
C GLY A 208 -49.45 -9.46 4.74
N PHE A 209 -49.35 -10.49 3.89
CA PHE A 209 -48.95 -11.83 4.41
C PHE A 209 -47.77 -12.50 3.72
N ALA A 210 -47.01 -13.27 4.53
CA ALA A 210 -45.71 -13.90 4.25
C ALA A 210 -45.81 -15.43 4.20
N SER A 211 -44.75 -16.12 3.77
CA SER A 211 -44.69 -17.59 3.71
C SER A 211 -44.99 -18.24 5.07
N PHE A 212 -44.42 -17.68 6.14
CA PHE A 212 -44.70 -18.03 7.52
C PHE A 212 -45.24 -16.82 8.30
N LEU A 213 -46.35 -17.00 9.03
CA LEU A 213 -47.06 -15.94 9.74
C LEU A 213 -47.20 -16.23 11.24
N CYS A 214 -46.75 -15.33 12.10
CA CYS A 214 -47.12 -15.31 13.52
C CYS A 214 -47.80 -13.99 13.87
N TYR A 215 -49.03 -14.06 14.39
CA TYR A 215 -49.89 -12.89 14.52
C TYR A 215 -50.74 -12.91 15.81
N THR A 216 -50.71 -11.81 16.57
CA THR A 216 -51.68 -11.53 17.64
C THR A 216 -52.54 -10.33 17.22
N ALA A 217 -53.85 -10.54 17.00
CA ALA A 217 -54.71 -9.53 16.34
C ALA A 217 -55.34 -8.51 17.30
N PRO A 218 -55.39 -7.21 16.97
CA PRO A 218 -56.41 -6.29 17.47
C PRO A 218 -57.66 -6.32 16.57
N GLY A 219 -58.83 -6.67 17.13
CA GLY A 219 -60.13 -6.51 16.45
C GLY A 219 -61.04 -7.75 16.36
N VAL A 220 -60.55 -8.93 16.77
CA VAL A 220 -61.40 -10.08 17.11
C VAL A 220 -61.25 -10.29 18.62
N SER A 221 -62.35 -10.51 19.35
CA SER A 221 -62.34 -10.71 20.80
C SER A 221 -61.69 -12.04 21.19
N ILE A 222 -60.39 -12.18 20.95
CA ILE A 222 -59.56 -13.31 21.35
C ILE A 222 -58.59 -12.77 22.41
N PRO A 223 -58.70 -13.20 23.68
CA PRO A 223 -57.85 -12.71 24.75
C PRO A 223 -56.37 -12.97 24.43
N GLY A 224 -55.53 -11.94 24.63
CA GLY A 224 -54.09 -11.97 24.37
C GLY A 224 -53.36 -13.09 25.11
N GLY A 225 -52.40 -13.70 24.42
CA GLY A 225 -51.48 -14.71 24.94
C GLY A 225 -50.26 -14.81 24.04
N ASP A 226 -49.13 -15.23 24.60
CA ASP A 226 -47.86 -15.40 23.89
C ASP A 226 -47.99 -16.38 22.72
N VAL A 227 -47.18 -16.19 21.68
CA VAL A 227 -47.03 -17.17 20.59
C VAL A 227 -45.62 -17.75 20.66
N SER A 228 -45.48 -19.07 20.77
CA SER A 228 -44.18 -19.74 20.75
C SER A 228 -44.13 -20.89 19.76
N VAL A 229 -43.11 -20.84 18.90
CA VAL A 229 -42.82 -21.83 17.85
C VAL A 229 -41.34 -22.20 17.89
N SER A 230 -41.03 -23.48 17.91
CA SER A 230 -39.66 -23.99 17.80
C SER A 230 -39.40 -24.61 16.43
N PHE A 231 -38.27 -24.28 15.81
CA PHE A 231 -37.85 -24.85 14.53
C PHE A 231 -36.80 -25.94 14.75
N ALA A 232 -36.96 -27.07 14.06
CA ALA A 232 -36.00 -28.17 13.98
C ALA A 232 -35.91 -28.70 12.52
N GLY A 233 -34.96 -29.59 12.22
CA GLY A 233 -34.86 -30.24 10.90
C GLY A 233 -34.44 -29.31 9.74
N THR A 234 -34.77 -29.66 8.50
CA THR A 234 -34.42 -28.89 7.30
C THR A 234 -35.62 -28.09 6.81
N ASN A 235 -35.59 -26.76 6.96
CA ASN A 235 -36.70 -25.92 6.55
C ASN A 235 -36.33 -25.13 5.28
N LEU A 236 -37.16 -25.16 4.23
CA LEU A 236 -36.91 -24.55 2.93
C LEU A 236 -38.06 -23.59 2.55
N ILE A 237 -37.72 -22.36 2.15
CA ILE A 237 -38.69 -21.42 1.58
C ILE A 237 -38.15 -20.89 0.24
N SER A 238 -38.92 -21.02 -0.83
CA SER A 238 -38.51 -20.64 -2.19
C SER A 238 -39.57 -19.85 -2.96
N ASN A 239 -39.14 -18.98 -3.88
CA ASN A 239 -39.99 -18.26 -4.85
C ASN A 239 -41.19 -17.48 -4.26
N THR A 240 -41.05 -16.95 -3.04
CA THR A 240 -42.10 -16.18 -2.33
C THR A 240 -41.71 -14.72 -2.09
N PRO A 241 -42.66 -13.76 -2.00
CA PRO A 241 -42.35 -12.33 -1.77
C PRO A 241 -41.74 -12.01 -0.40
N TRP A 242 -42.18 -12.67 0.67
CA TRP A 242 -41.69 -12.51 2.06
C TRP A 242 -41.51 -13.88 2.73
N ALA A 243 -40.43 -14.07 3.49
CA ALA A 243 -40.18 -15.33 4.21
C ALA A 243 -40.96 -15.42 5.51
N MET A 244 -40.96 -14.38 6.35
CA MET A 244 -41.62 -14.39 7.67
C MET A 244 -42.26 -13.04 8.03
N TYR A 245 -43.45 -13.07 8.65
CA TYR A 245 -44.14 -11.90 9.20
C TYR A 245 -44.48 -12.12 10.68
N LEU A 246 -44.08 -11.17 11.53
CA LEU A 246 -44.31 -11.20 12.98
C LEU A 246 -45.06 -9.93 13.38
N GLU A 247 -46.22 -10.04 14.00
CA GLU A 247 -46.94 -8.87 14.53
C GLU A 247 -47.53 -9.17 15.90
N ASP A 248 -47.30 -8.23 16.81
CA ASP A 248 -47.60 -8.32 18.24
C ASP A 248 -48.56 -7.20 18.68
N ILE A 249 -49.44 -7.48 19.64
CA ILE A 249 -50.18 -6.45 20.41
C ILE A 249 -49.27 -6.02 21.55
N PRO A 250 -49.18 -4.72 21.89
CA PRO A 250 -48.40 -4.28 23.06
C PRO A 250 -48.72 -5.10 24.32
N GLY A 251 -47.74 -5.91 24.77
CA GLY A 251 -47.86 -6.75 25.98
C GLY A 251 -47.83 -8.26 25.77
N THR A 252 -47.68 -8.77 24.54
CA THR A 252 -47.49 -10.20 24.24
C THR A 252 -46.08 -10.50 23.73
N THR A 253 -45.62 -11.76 23.81
CA THR A 253 -44.28 -12.17 23.36
C THR A 253 -44.38 -13.19 22.23
N VAL A 254 -43.73 -12.90 21.10
CA VAL A 254 -43.48 -13.90 20.05
C VAL A 254 -42.10 -14.50 20.26
N THR A 255 -42.03 -15.78 20.63
CA THR A 255 -40.77 -16.50 20.86
C THR A 255 -40.54 -17.53 19.76
N THR A 256 -39.43 -17.41 19.04
CA THR A 256 -38.96 -18.43 18.11
C THR A 256 -37.59 -18.93 18.54
N THR A 257 -37.41 -20.25 18.61
CA THR A 257 -36.17 -20.91 19.10
C THR A 257 -35.84 -22.14 18.25
N GLY A 258 -34.57 -22.40 17.95
CA GLY A 258 -34.20 -23.57 17.14
C GLY A 258 -32.70 -23.71 16.91
N THR A 259 -32.26 -24.91 16.55
CA THR A 259 -30.85 -25.27 16.24
C THR A 259 -30.65 -25.64 14.75
N SER A 260 -31.66 -25.39 13.92
CA SER A 260 -31.78 -25.87 12.54
C SER A 260 -31.49 -24.81 11.48
N THR A 261 -31.12 -25.23 10.27
CA THR A 261 -30.93 -24.36 9.09
C THR A 261 -32.26 -24.05 8.39
N LEU A 262 -32.58 -22.76 8.24
CA LEU A 262 -33.63 -22.27 7.33
C LEU A 262 -32.97 -21.85 6.00
N SER A 263 -33.19 -22.61 4.92
CA SER A 263 -32.60 -22.35 3.60
C SER A 263 -33.53 -21.55 2.71
N LEU A 264 -33.00 -20.57 1.99
CA LEU A 264 -33.76 -19.66 1.12
C LEU A 264 -33.16 -19.63 -0.28
N SER A 265 -34.01 -19.81 -1.30
CA SER A 265 -33.60 -19.71 -2.70
C SER A 265 -34.55 -18.82 -3.49
N ASN A 266 -34.01 -17.89 -4.28
CA ASN A 266 -34.74 -16.99 -5.21
C ASN A 266 -35.74 -15.98 -4.59
N ALA A 267 -35.53 -15.50 -3.35
CA ALA A 267 -36.36 -14.45 -2.76
C ALA A 267 -36.01 -13.04 -3.30
N ALA A 268 -37.02 -12.28 -3.74
CA ALA A 268 -36.83 -11.00 -4.45
C ALA A 268 -36.74 -9.75 -3.54
N VAL A 269 -37.20 -9.79 -2.28
CA VAL A 269 -37.19 -8.63 -1.33
C VAL A 269 -37.23 -9.15 0.15
N PRO A 270 -37.28 -8.32 1.22
CA PRO A 270 -36.61 -8.61 2.49
C PRO A 270 -37.21 -9.76 3.32
N LEU A 271 -36.38 -10.24 4.26
CA LEU A 271 -36.54 -11.51 4.99
C LEU A 271 -37.62 -11.54 6.08
N VAL A 272 -37.82 -10.46 6.85
CA VAL A 272 -38.72 -10.42 8.01
C VAL A 272 -39.39 -9.05 8.11
N ARG A 273 -40.71 -8.99 8.32
CA ARG A 273 -41.44 -7.76 8.64
C ARG A 273 -42.02 -7.84 10.06
N VAL A 274 -41.78 -6.80 10.87
CA VAL A 274 -42.29 -6.66 12.24
C VAL A 274 -43.40 -5.60 12.27
N GLY A 275 -44.55 -5.92 12.87
CA GLY A 275 -45.68 -5.01 13.03
C GLY A 275 -45.41 -3.79 13.93
N LEU A 276 -46.30 -2.79 13.87
CA LEU A 276 -46.21 -1.55 14.65
C LEU A 276 -46.38 -1.84 16.16
N GLY A 277 -45.40 -1.44 16.99
CA GLY A 277 -45.50 -1.47 18.46
C GLY A 277 -44.82 -2.65 19.18
N SER A 278 -44.03 -3.46 18.48
CA SER A 278 -43.42 -4.70 19.01
C SER A 278 -41.93 -4.55 19.38
N VAL A 279 -41.46 -5.28 20.40
CA VAL A 279 -40.03 -5.53 20.68
C VAL A 279 -39.79 -7.05 20.68
N PRO A 280 -39.60 -7.70 19.51
CA PRO A 280 -39.32 -9.13 19.50
C PRO A 280 -37.96 -9.41 20.16
N ASN A 281 -37.91 -10.38 21.07
CA ASN A 281 -36.66 -10.84 21.67
C ASN A 281 -35.91 -11.73 20.66
N LEU A 282 -35.15 -11.10 19.76
CA LEU A 282 -34.42 -11.75 18.67
C LEU A 282 -33.03 -12.28 19.10
N SER A 283 -32.71 -12.26 20.40
CA SER A 283 -31.37 -12.59 20.92
C SER A 283 -30.90 -14.02 20.66
N ALA A 284 -31.82 -14.95 20.36
CA ALA A 284 -31.51 -16.34 20.01
C ALA A 284 -31.50 -16.61 18.49
N LEU A 285 -31.94 -15.65 17.67
CA LEU A 285 -32.09 -15.82 16.21
C LEU A 285 -30.83 -15.46 15.42
N THR A 286 -29.93 -14.69 16.03
CA THR A 286 -28.76 -14.11 15.35
C THR A 286 -27.52 -15.00 15.37
N THR A 287 -27.45 -16.01 16.23
CA THR A 287 -26.26 -16.88 16.35
C THR A 287 -26.35 -18.20 15.59
N ASP A 288 -27.56 -18.75 15.34
CA ASP A 288 -27.68 -20.12 14.78
C ASP A 288 -28.46 -20.24 13.45
N LEU A 289 -29.16 -19.20 12.98
CA LEU A 289 -30.12 -19.33 11.85
C LEU A 289 -29.73 -18.66 10.52
N GLY A 290 -28.68 -17.82 10.46
CA GLY A 290 -28.28 -17.15 9.21
C GLY A 290 -29.31 -16.14 8.65
N ILE A 291 -30.26 -15.68 9.47
CA ILE A 291 -31.39 -14.82 9.08
C ILE A 291 -31.03 -13.32 9.19
N ARG A 292 -31.05 -12.59 8.06
CA ARG A 292 -30.91 -11.12 7.90
C ARG A 292 -32.24 -10.32 7.97
N VAL A 293 -32.53 -9.62 9.06
CA VAL A 293 -33.79 -8.83 9.20
C VAL A 293 -33.72 -7.45 8.50
N ARG A 294 -34.79 -7.03 7.80
CA ARG A 294 -35.01 -5.63 7.33
C ARG A 294 -36.24 -5.04 8.01
N LEU A 295 -36.05 -4.08 8.90
CA LEU A 295 -37.15 -3.29 9.47
C LEU A 295 -37.60 -2.23 8.44
N MET A 296 -38.87 -2.24 8.04
CA MET A 296 -39.47 -1.14 7.26
C MET A 296 -40.55 -0.48 8.13
N GLY A 297 -40.23 0.68 8.70
CA GLY A 297 -41.19 1.53 9.41
C GLY A 297 -41.47 2.81 8.61
N THR A 298 -42.75 3.15 8.48
CA THR A 298 -43.24 4.47 8.03
C THR A 298 -43.70 5.25 9.27
N GLU A 299 -43.17 6.46 9.44
CA GLU A 299 -43.44 7.52 10.47
C GLU A 299 -42.50 7.62 11.70
N PRO A 300 -42.25 8.86 12.20
CA PRO A 300 -41.02 9.23 12.90
C PRO A 300 -41.22 9.37 14.42
N ALA A 301 -40.55 8.53 15.21
CA ALA A 301 -39.89 8.87 16.48
C ALA A 301 -39.49 7.59 17.26
N LEU A 302 -38.18 7.44 17.52
CA LEU A 302 -37.49 6.53 18.46
C LEU A 302 -37.12 5.11 17.95
N PRO A 303 -36.11 4.46 18.60
CA PRO A 303 -34.66 4.60 18.41
C PRO A 303 -34.14 3.79 17.20
N THR A 304 -32.88 3.98 16.84
CA THR A 304 -32.16 3.42 15.68
C THR A 304 -32.55 1.98 15.29
N ALA A 305 -33.05 1.78 14.07
CA ALA A 305 -33.29 0.47 13.50
C ALA A 305 -31.99 -0.02 12.82
N GLU A 306 -31.40 -1.11 13.30
CA GLU A 306 -30.24 -1.74 12.68
C GLU A 306 -30.67 -2.85 11.70
N ALA A 307 -30.16 -2.80 10.47
CA ALA A 307 -30.36 -3.82 9.46
C ALA A 307 -29.06 -4.61 9.25
N TYR A 308 -29.16 -5.94 9.36
CA TYR A 308 -28.01 -6.84 9.30
C TYR A 308 -27.92 -7.53 7.94
N PHE A 309 -26.72 -7.51 7.36
CA PHE A 309 -26.40 -8.11 6.08
C PHE A 309 -25.24 -9.09 6.28
N GLY A 310 -25.46 -10.38 6.04
CA GLY A 310 -24.43 -11.43 6.04
C GLY A 310 -23.33 -11.33 4.98
N SER A 311 -23.12 -10.19 4.31
CA SER A 311 -21.95 -9.97 3.46
C SER A 311 -21.70 -8.48 3.24
N THR A 312 -20.45 -8.07 3.27
CA THR A 312 -19.96 -6.72 3.00
C THR A 312 -20.56 -6.14 1.71
N ALA A 313 -20.51 -6.88 0.60
CA ALA A 313 -21.00 -6.43 -0.71
C ALA A 313 -22.49 -6.04 -0.71
N SER A 314 -23.32 -6.85 -0.05
CA SER A 314 -24.76 -6.58 0.06
C SER A 314 -25.09 -5.44 1.02
N ALA A 315 -24.29 -5.27 2.07
CA ALA A 315 -24.44 -4.16 3.03
C ALA A 315 -24.12 -2.84 2.32
N TYR A 316 -23.02 -2.81 1.57
CA TYR A 316 -22.62 -1.68 0.73
C TYR A 316 -23.66 -1.35 -0.36
N ALA A 317 -24.15 -2.35 -1.09
CA ALA A 317 -25.19 -2.11 -2.10
C ALA A 317 -26.49 -1.55 -1.47
N ALA A 318 -26.85 -2.02 -0.28
CA ALA A 318 -28.02 -1.52 0.43
C ALA A 318 -27.85 -0.09 0.93
N SER A 319 -26.64 0.30 1.36
CA SER A 319 -26.37 1.66 1.84
C SER A 319 -26.44 2.68 0.70
N LEU A 320 -25.97 2.34 -0.50
CA LEU A 320 -26.08 3.19 -1.70
C LEU A 320 -27.53 3.41 -2.17
N LEU A 321 -28.44 2.49 -1.87
CA LEU A 321 -29.86 2.54 -2.28
C LEU A 321 -30.78 3.16 -1.20
N ALA A 322 -30.26 3.50 -0.03
CA ALA A 322 -31.06 4.05 1.06
C ALA A 322 -31.52 5.49 0.73
N THR A 323 -32.83 5.71 0.59
CA THR A 323 -33.40 7.00 0.15
C THR A 323 -34.12 7.82 1.24
N SER A 324 -34.30 7.33 2.49
CA SER A 324 -34.83 8.08 3.67
C SER A 324 -34.92 7.20 4.95
N PRO A 325 -34.91 7.72 6.21
CA PRO A 325 -34.24 8.89 6.79
C PRO A 325 -33.08 8.49 7.74
N ALA A 326 -32.43 9.49 8.34
CA ALA A 326 -31.20 9.49 9.16
C ALA A 326 -31.08 8.50 10.35
N THR A 327 -31.99 7.56 10.57
CA THR A 327 -32.09 6.72 11.78
C THR A 327 -31.85 5.23 11.56
N ALA A 328 -31.63 4.77 10.33
CA ALA A 328 -31.31 3.37 10.05
C ALA A 328 -29.79 3.15 9.94
N LEU A 329 -29.28 2.09 10.59
CA LEU A 329 -27.88 1.65 10.47
C LEU A 329 -27.82 0.35 9.66
N ILE A 330 -26.81 0.22 8.81
CA ILE A 330 -26.56 -0.99 8.02
C ILE A 330 -25.26 -1.62 8.51
N ARG A 331 -25.29 -2.89 8.88
CA ARG A 331 -24.11 -3.62 9.39
C ARG A 331 -23.85 -4.90 8.60
N ALA A 332 -22.59 -5.11 8.25
CA ALA A 332 -22.10 -6.36 7.69
C ALA A 332 -21.67 -7.33 8.82
N LEU A 333 -22.16 -8.57 8.78
CA LEU A 333 -21.86 -9.58 9.79
C LEU A 333 -20.50 -10.27 9.59
N ASP A 334 -20.03 -10.35 8.34
CA ASP A 334 -18.76 -10.98 7.95
C ASP A 334 -17.53 -10.13 8.28
N SER A 335 -17.69 -8.81 8.42
CA SER A 335 -16.59 -7.87 8.64
C SER A 335 -16.73 -7.00 9.89
N ALA A 336 -17.84 -7.09 10.63
CA ALA A 336 -18.18 -6.18 11.72
C ALA A 336 -18.10 -4.69 11.32
N THR A 337 -18.49 -4.38 10.07
CA THR A 337 -18.43 -3.02 9.50
C THR A 337 -19.82 -2.40 9.42
N PHE A 338 -19.94 -1.14 9.81
CA PHE A 338 -21.13 -0.33 9.54
C PHE A 338 -20.99 0.42 8.21
N PHE A 339 -22.05 0.43 7.41
CA PHE A 339 -22.11 1.12 6.12
C PHE A 339 -23.03 2.33 6.19
N VAL A 340 -22.52 3.49 5.78
CA VAL A 340 -23.25 4.77 5.81
C VAL A 340 -23.41 5.29 4.38
N GLY A 341 -24.65 5.32 3.88
CA GLY A 341 -25.00 5.88 2.57
C GLY A 341 -25.43 7.34 2.62
N ALA A 342 -25.70 7.94 1.45
CA ALA A 342 -26.19 9.31 1.35
C ALA A 342 -27.51 9.50 2.13
N GLY A 343 -27.54 10.45 3.07
CA GLY A 343 -28.70 10.72 3.93
C GLY A 343 -28.75 9.95 5.26
N MET A 344 -27.78 9.05 5.51
CA MET A 344 -27.59 8.39 6.81
C MET A 344 -26.69 9.22 7.75
N SER A 345 -26.76 8.95 9.06
CA SER A 345 -25.93 9.64 10.05
C SER A 345 -24.64 8.86 10.35
N ILE A 346 -23.49 9.47 10.02
CA ILE A 346 -22.17 8.94 10.40
C ILE A 346 -22.05 8.87 11.93
N GLN A 347 -22.57 9.86 12.67
CA GLN A 347 -22.48 9.88 14.14
C GLN A 347 -23.24 8.71 14.78
N LEU A 348 -24.39 8.30 14.22
CA LEU A 348 -25.10 7.13 14.74
C LEU A 348 -24.31 5.85 14.53
N ALA A 349 -23.64 5.69 13.38
CA ALA A 349 -22.78 4.54 13.12
C ALA A 349 -21.56 4.53 14.04
N ILE A 350 -20.93 5.69 14.26
CA ILE A 350 -19.87 5.84 15.25
C ILE A 350 -20.40 5.45 16.63
N ASN A 351 -21.56 5.93 17.06
CA ASN A 351 -22.12 5.62 18.38
C ASN A 351 -22.39 4.13 18.58
N ALA A 352 -22.89 3.44 17.55
CA ALA A 352 -23.21 2.01 17.58
C ALA A 352 -21.99 1.08 17.53
N ALA A 353 -20.93 1.47 16.81
CA ALA A 353 -19.72 0.66 16.69
C ALA A 353 -19.02 0.44 18.05
N VAL A 354 -18.43 -0.74 18.25
CA VAL A 354 -17.55 -1.01 19.41
C VAL A 354 -16.08 -0.85 19.03
N ASN A 355 -15.18 -0.85 20.03
CA ASN A 355 -13.74 -0.73 19.78
C ASN A 355 -13.24 -1.87 18.88
N GLY A 356 -12.41 -1.53 17.90
CA GLY A 356 -11.84 -2.43 16.89
C GLY A 356 -12.70 -2.59 15.63
N GLU A 357 -13.95 -2.09 15.61
CA GLU A 357 -14.81 -2.15 14.44
C GLU A 357 -14.51 -1.05 13.40
N SER A 358 -15.22 -1.10 12.28
CA SER A 358 -15.09 -0.15 11.17
C SER A 358 -16.41 0.51 10.79
N VAL A 359 -16.31 1.75 10.31
CA VAL A 359 -17.42 2.52 9.75
C VAL A 359 -17.00 2.99 8.35
N ASP A 360 -17.63 2.42 7.34
CA ASP A 360 -17.39 2.70 5.92
C ASP A 360 -18.49 3.64 5.41
N VAL A 361 -18.08 4.82 4.96
CA VAL A 361 -18.98 5.87 4.48
C VAL A 361 -18.89 5.92 2.96
N GLY A 362 -20.04 5.80 2.30
CA GLY A 362 -20.16 5.89 0.85
C GLY A 362 -19.90 7.31 0.32
N PRO A 363 -19.80 7.46 -1.01
CA PRO A 363 -19.65 8.77 -1.63
C PRO A 363 -20.89 9.63 -1.37
N GLY A 364 -20.67 10.93 -1.21
CA GLY A 364 -21.73 11.91 -0.98
C GLY A 364 -21.28 13.07 -0.10
N THR A 365 -22.15 14.05 0.08
CA THR A 365 -21.93 15.19 0.99
C THR A 365 -22.67 14.97 2.31
N PHE A 366 -21.94 15.10 3.41
CA PHE A 366 -22.43 14.90 4.77
C PHE A 366 -22.19 16.17 5.59
N SER A 367 -23.25 16.69 6.21
CA SER A 367 -23.13 17.73 7.23
C SER A 367 -22.66 17.09 8.53
N ALA A 368 -21.54 17.56 9.09
CA ALA A 368 -20.78 16.82 10.08
C ALA A 368 -20.19 17.73 11.17
N ASN A 369 -20.47 17.38 12.43
CA ASN A 369 -19.69 17.77 13.60
C ASN A 369 -19.53 16.49 14.43
N LEU A 370 -18.68 15.59 13.94
CA LEU A 370 -18.54 14.23 14.43
C LEU A 370 -17.72 14.20 15.72
N ILE A 371 -18.05 13.28 16.62
CA ILE A 371 -17.29 13.00 17.83
C ILE A 371 -16.80 11.56 17.77
N LEU A 372 -15.48 11.39 17.83
CA LEU A 372 -14.81 10.10 17.87
C LEU A 372 -14.18 9.91 19.26
N ALA A 373 -14.82 9.07 20.07
CA ALA A 373 -14.41 8.75 21.45
C ALA A 373 -14.15 7.24 21.63
N LYS A 374 -13.71 6.56 20.56
CA LYS A 374 -13.52 5.12 20.51
C LYS A 374 -12.48 4.72 19.47
N SER A 375 -11.86 3.57 19.67
CA SER A 375 -10.82 3.03 18.80
C SER A 375 -11.50 2.32 17.63
N LEU A 376 -11.66 2.99 16.48
CA LEU A 376 -12.28 2.38 15.30
C LEU A 376 -11.61 2.86 14.01
N ALA A 377 -11.86 2.12 12.93
CA ALA A 377 -11.49 2.54 11.60
C ALA A 377 -12.66 3.28 10.93
N LEU A 378 -12.53 4.60 10.78
CA LEU A 378 -13.46 5.45 10.05
C LEU A 378 -12.92 5.61 8.62
N ARG A 379 -13.66 5.13 7.61
CA ARG A 379 -13.21 5.08 6.21
C ARG A 379 -14.20 5.76 5.28
N GLY A 380 -13.73 6.70 4.48
CA GLY A 380 -14.50 7.39 3.44
C GLY A 380 -14.31 6.74 2.06
N ALA A 381 -15.27 6.95 1.17
CA ALA A 381 -15.13 6.63 -0.24
C ALA A 381 -14.01 7.46 -0.87
N ARG A 382 -13.08 6.78 -1.54
CA ARG A 382 -11.92 7.35 -2.22
C ARG A 382 -11.96 7.03 -3.71
N SER A 383 -11.80 8.05 -4.56
CA SER A 383 -11.61 7.86 -6.00
C SER A 383 -10.11 7.82 -6.31
N GLY A 384 -9.62 6.71 -6.85
CA GLY A 384 -8.31 6.66 -7.51
C GLY A 384 -7.08 6.94 -6.61
N VAL A 385 -6.73 5.94 -5.80
CA VAL A 385 -5.38 5.59 -5.31
C VAL A 385 -4.83 6.31 -4.06
N ASP A 386 -4.71 7.64 -3.97
CA ASP A 386 -4.29 8.34 -2.73
C ASP A 386 -4.81 9.80 -2.68
N ALA A 387 -4.61 10.56 -1.59
CA ALA A 387 -5.09 11.95 -1.55
C ALA A 387 -4.34 12.90 -2.52
N ARG A 388 -3.11 12.56 -2.91
CA ARG A 388 -2.22 13.40 -3.75
C ARG A 388 -2.54 13.27 -5.23
N GLY A 389 -3.01 12.10 -5.65
CA GLY A 389 -3.58 11.81 -6.97
C GLY A 389 -4.97 12.42 -7.19
N ARG A 390 -5.55 13.09 -6.18
CA ARG A 390 -6.81 13.85 -6.33
C ARG A 390 -6.55 15.13 -7.15
N VAL A 391 -6.57 14.97 -8.47
CA VAL A 391 -6.48 16.03 -9.49
C VAL A 391 -7.61 17.06 -9.29
N PRO A 392 -7.36 18.38 -9.52
CA PRO A 392 -7.97 19.49 -8.78
C PRO A 392 -9.36 19.86 -9.28
N SER A 393 -10.34 18.99 -9.12
CA SER A 393 -11.66 19.50 -8.72
C SER A 393 -11.51 19.94 -7.27
N SER A 394 -10.95 21.13 -7.07
CA SER A 394 -11.36 21.94 -5.93
C SER A 394 -12.62 22.66 -6.44
N PRO A 395 -13.81 22.31 -5.92
CA PRO A 395 -14.07 21.49 -4.74
C PRO A 395 -14.16 19.96 -4.99
N PRO A 396 -13.92 19.12 -3.96
CA PRO A 396 -14.05 17.65 -3.97
C PRO A 396 -15.32 17.13 -4.66
N ASN A 397 -15.25 15.96 -5.30
CA ASN A 397 -16.34 15.39 -6.09
C ASN A 397 -17.21 14.42 -5.26
N PRO A 398 -18.39 14.84 -4.76
CA PRO A 398 -19.25 14.00 -3.93
C PRO A 398 -19.86 12.81 -4.67
N ALA A 399 -19.73 12.72 -6.00
CA ALA A 399 -20.18 11.55 -6.75
C ALA A 399 -19.30 10.31 -6.50
N VAL A 400 -18.05 10.51 -6.10
CA VAL A 400 -17.06 9.44 -5.92
C VAL A 400 -16.24 9.58 -4.62
N GLU A 401 -16.40 10.68 -3.89
CA GLU A 401 -15.73 10.94 -2.62
C GLU A 401 -16.73 11.14 -1.47
N THR A 402 -16.30 10.82 -0.24
CA THR A 402 -17.02 11.23 0.96
C THR A 402 -16.60 12.62 1.39
N VAL A 403 -17.49 13.60 1.22
CA VAL A 403 -17.28 15.01 1.56
C VAL A 403 -17.96 15.35 2.88
N LEU A 404 -17.19 15.66 3.91
CA LEU A 404 -17.66 16.16 5.19
C LEU A 404 -17.61 17.69 5.20
N SER A 405 -18.70 18.33 5.61
CA SER A 405 -18.77 19.79 5.71
C SER A 405 -19.45 20.26 7.00
N ALA A 406 -19.00 21.38 7.54
CA ALA A 406 -19.59 22.02 8.72
C ALA A 406 -19.70 23.53 8.52
N ALA A 407 -20.78 24.13 9.04
CA ALA A 407 -20.95 25.58 9.04
C ALA A 407 -20.13 26.28 10.14
N SER A 408 -19.88 25.60 11.26
CA SER A 408 -19.07 26.10 12.39
C SER A 408 -18.50 24.93 13.21
N GLY A 409 -17.49 25.21 14.05
CA GLY A 409 -16.82 24.19 14.88
C GLY A 409 -15.90 23.25 14.10
N ALA A 410 -15.32 22.26 14.79
CA ALA A 410 -14.56 21.20 14.13
C ALA A 410 -15.50 20.23 13.39
N ILE A 411 -15.09 19.76 12.21
CA ILE A 411 -15.84 18.74 11.45
C ILE A 411 -15.74 17.39 12.16
N LEU A 412 -14.57 17.05 12.71
CA LEU A 412 -14.33 15.86 13.53
C LEU A 412 -13.57 16.22 14.82
N THR A 413 -14.15 15.89 15.96
CA THR A 413 -13.58 16.06 17.28
C THR A 413 -13.13 14.72 17.86
N LEU A 414 -11.86 14.62 18.24
CA LEU A 414 -11.24 13.48 18.88
C LEU A 414 -11.34 13.61 20.40
N GLN A 415 -11.76 12.53 21.05
CA GLN A 415 -11.92 12.47 22.50
C GLN A 415 -11.30 11.20 23.09
N SER A 416 -11.21 11.17 24.42
CA SER A 416 -10.68 10.02 25.16
C SER A 416 -11.38 8.73 24.72
N GLY A 417 -10.57 7.71 24.42
CA GLY A 417 -11.02 6.46 23.81
C GLY A 417 -10.63 6.29 22.34
N CYS A 418 -10.18 7.35 21.65
CA CYS A 418 -9.76 7.27 20.25
C CYS A 418 -8.34 6.71 19.99
N ALA A 419 -7.63 6.25 21.02
CA ALA A 419 -6.33 5.60 20.85
C ALA A 419 -6.44 4.39 19.91
N GLY A 420 -5.58 4.31 18.90
CA GLY A 420 -5.58 3.29 17.84
C GLY A 420 -6.65 3.50 16.76
N ALA A 421 -7.42 4.60 16.79
CA ALA A 421 -8.37 4.90 15.72
C ALA A 421 -7.65 5.27 14.41
N SER A 422 -8.30 5.01 13.28
CA SER A 422 -7.82 5.44 11.96
C SER A 422 -8.88 6.25 11.23
N ILE A 423 -8.49 7.37 10.63
CA ILE A 423 -9.34 8.25 9.83
C ILE A 423 -8.78 8.26 8.42
N ASP A 424 -9.47 7.62 7.49
CA ASP A 424 -8.94 7.31 6.16
C ASP A 424 -9.90 7.76 5.04
N GLY A 425 -9.42 8.55 4.09
CA GLY A 425 -10.09 8.74 2.80
C GLY A 425 -11.11 9.88 2.70
N PHE A 426 -11.30 10.73 3.71
CA PHE A 426 -12.33 11.78 3.71
C PHE A 426 -11.88 13.08 3.03
N ALA A 427 -12.84 13.80 2.46
CA ALA A 427 -12.67 15.20 2.07
C ALA A 427 -13.35 16.13 3.11
N PHE A 428 -12.59 16.95 3.82
CA PHE A 428 -13.08 17.91 4.82
C PHE A 428 -13.17 19.31 4.18
N VAL A 429 -14.37 19.89 4.10
CA VAL A 429 -14.61 21.18 3.45
C VAL A 429 -15.28 22.15 4.43
N GLY A 430 -14.63 23.28 4.71
CA GLY A 430 -15.17 24.35 5.57
C GLY A 430 -14.85 24.16 7.07
N GLY A 431 -15.83 24.45 7.93
CA GLY A 431 -15.68 24.41 9.40
C GLY A 431 -14.69 25.42 9.99
N ALA A 432 -14.60 25.47 11.32
CA ALA A 432 -13.48 26.13 11.99
C ALA A 432 -12.21 25.30 11.83
N ARG A 433 -12.30 23.99 12.09
CA ARG A 433 -11.21 23.01 11.97
C ARG A 433 -11.69 21.76 11.24
N GLY A 434 -10.81 21.05 10.56
CA GLY A 434 -11.12 19.74 9.98
C GLY A 434 -11.15 18.69 11.08
N ILE A 435 -10.01 18.50 11.75
CA ILE A 435 -9.85 17.62 12.91
C ILE A 435 -9.34 18.42 14.11
N GLU A 436 -9.93 18.19 15.27
CA GLU A 436 -9.53 18.78 16.54
C GLU A 436 -9.52 17.70 17.63
N SER A 437 -8.54 17.69 18.53
CA SER A 437 -8.66 16.91 19.77
C SER A 437 -9.05 17.80 20.95
N THR A 438 -9.89 17.26 21.84
CA THR A 438 -10.33 17.93 23.07
C THR A 438 -10.10 17.10 24.34
N SER A 439 -9.69 15.83 24.20
CA SER A 439 -9.25 14.96 25.31
C SER A 439 -8.46 13.75 24.77
N GLY A 440 -7.35 13.41 25.42
CA GLY A 440 -6.46 12.28 25.08
C GLY A 440 -6.56 11.05 26.00
N PRO A 441 -5.61 10.09 25.90
CA PRO A 441 -4.46 10.10 24.98
C PRO A 441 -4.81 9.69 23.54
N LEU A 442 -4.01 10.15 22.56
CA LEU A 442 -4.16 9.90 21.12
C LEU A 442 -3.27 8.77 20.58
N ASN A 443 -2.82 7.85 21.44
CA ASN A 443 -1.81 6.84 21.09
C ASN A 443 -2.18 6.02 19.85
N GLY A 444 -1.27 5.86 18.90
CA GLY A 444 -1.47 5.08 17.68
C GLY A 444 -2.52 5.64 16.71
N LEU A 445 -2.99 6.88 16.89
CA LEU A 445 -3.93 7.51 15.97
C LEU A 445 -3.31 7.60 14.57
N ALA A 446 -4.09 7.21 13.56
CA ALA A 446 -3.72 7.32 12.17
C ALA A 446 -4.65 8.27 11.40
N ILE A 447 -4.08 9.25 10.69
CA ILE A 447 -4.79 10.16 9.80
C ILE A 447 -4.21 9.95 8.39
N ARG A 448 -4.98 9.33 7.48
CA ARG A 448 -4.48 8.87 6.18
C ARG A 448 -5.37 9.28 5.02
N ASN A 449 -4.77 9.59 3.87
CA ASN A 449 -5.50 9.80 2.61
C ASN A 449 -6.65 10.84 2.69
N ASN A 450 -6.56 11.82 3.57
CA ASN A 450 -7.60 12.84 3.71
C ASN A 450 -7.26 14.09 2.91
N HIS A 451 -8.27 14.72 2.32
CA HIS A 451 -8.17 16.03 1.68
C HIS A 451 -8.89 17.06 2.53
N MET A 452 -8.24 18.15 2.94
CA MET A 452 -8.83 19.19 3.79
C MET A 452 -8.70 20.55 3.11
N GLU A 453 -9.81 21.25 2.89
CA GLU A 453 -9.84 22.59 2.29
C GLU A 453 -10.81 23.55 3.01
N GLY A 454 -10.60 24.86 2.82
CA GLY A 454 -11.41 25.93 3.39
C GLY A 454 -11.19 26.21 4.89
N GLY A 455 -12.24 26.76 5.52
CA GLY A 455 -12.40 27.00 6.97
C GLY A 455 -11.63 28.17 7.60
N THR A 456 -11.86 28.42 8.89
CA THR A 456 -11.46 29.68 9.58
C THR A 456 -10.32 29.55 10.59
N SER A 457 -9.89 28.33 10.91
CA SER A 457 -8.78 28.01 11.82
C SER A 457 -8.00 26.79 11.30
N SER A 458 -7.12 26.21 12.11
CA SER A 458 -6.26 25.11 11.69
C SER A 458 -7.01 23.93 11.10
N ARG A 459 -6.49 23.34 10.02
CA ARG A 459 -7.14 22.17 9.41
C ARG A 459 -7.06 20.97 10.34
N VAL A 460 -5.91 20.79 10.99
CA VAL A 460 -5.74 19.85 12.10
C VAL A 460 -5.15 20.58 13.30
N PHE A 461 -5.74 20.38 14.47
CA PHE A 461 -5.25 20.88 15.75
C PHE A 461 -5.29 19.76 16.78
N LEU A 462 -4.13 19.19 17.09
CA LEU A 462 -4.00 18.17 18.13
C LEU A 462 -3.55 18.86 19.41
N ASN A 463 -4.42 18.81 20.41
CA ASN A 463 -4.30 19.47 21.71
C ASN A 463 -4.34 18.46 22.87
N ASP A 464 -3.84 17.26 22.61
CA ASP A 464 -3.81 16.19 23.59
C ASP A 464 -2.63 15.28 23.30
N ALA A 465 -1.98 14.81 24.37
CA ALA A 465 -0.82 13.95 24.25
C ALA A 465 -1.14 12.63 23.52
N GLY A 466 -0.16 12.12 22.79
CA GLY A 466 -0.20 10.76 22.30
C GLY A 466 1.16 10.24 21.83
N THR A 467 1.26 8.94 21.67
CA THR A 467 2.48 8.24 21.25
C THR A 467 2.25 7.50 19.93
N ASP A 468 3.22 7.52 19.03
CA ASP A 468 3.20 6.78 17.75
C ASP A 468 2.05 7.16 16.81
N LEU A 469 1.72 8.45 16.76
CA LEU A 469 0.75 8.99 15.80
C LEU A 469 1.33 8.98 14.38
N THR A 470 0.49 8.69 13.39
CA THR A 470 0.90 8.64 11.98
C THR A 470 -0.03 9.49 11.10
N VAL A 471 0.54 10.47 10.41
CA VAL A 471 -0.15 11.33 9.44
C VAL A 471 0.47 11.08 8.07
N PHE A 472 -0.25 10.38 7.20
CA PHE A 472 0.30 9.84 5.96
C PHE A 472 -0.56 10.16 4.74
N GLN A 473 0.05 10.68 3.66
CA GLN A 473 -0.63 10.89 2.38
C GLN A 473 -1.88 11.78 2.47
N ASN A 474 -1.85 12.86 3.24
CA ASN A 474 -2.94 13.82 3.32
C ASN A 474 -2.65 15.09 2.51
N VAL A 475 -3.70 15.79 2.09
CA VAL A 475 -3.63 17.11 1.48
C VAL A 475 -4.30 18.12 2.40
N PHE A 476 -3.55 19.12 2.85
CA PHE A 476 -4.02 20.23 3.67
C PHE A 476 -3.93 21.54 2.87
N ARG A 477 -5.07 22.11 2.48
CA ARG A 477 -5.14 23.38 1.74
C ARG A 477 -5.69 24.51 2.62
N ALA A 478 -4.89 25.56 2.79
CA ALA A 478 -5.36 26.83 3.36
C ALA A 478 -5.77 27.82 2.24
N GLU A 479 -6.87 28.55 2.44
CA GLU A 479 -7.44 29.46 1.42
C GLU A 479 -7.31 30.95 1.74
N SER A 480 -7.43 31.38 3.01
CA SER A 480 -7.25 32.79 3.38
C SER A 480 -6.91 32.98 4.86
N GLY A 481 -6.20 34.07 5.18
CA GLY A 481 -5.87 34.45 6.56
C GLY A 481 -4.63 33.74 7.15
N PRO A 482 -4.16 34.16 8.34
CA PRO A 482 -2.97 33.61 9.00
C PRO A 482 -3.27 32.29 9.71
N ILE A 483 -3.81 31.31 8.98
CA ILE A 483 -4.18 30.00 9.49
C ILE A 483 -2.97 29.07 9.43
N THR A 484 -2.76 28.30 10.50
CA THR A 484 -1.81 27.17 10.51
C THR A 484 -2.48 25.92 9.96
N CYS A 485 -1.94 25.24 8.93
CA CYS A 485 -2.62 24.04 8.40
C CYS A 485 -2.65 22.89 9.42
N PHE A 486 -1.49 22.53 9.96
CA PHE A 486 -1.36 21.45 10.92
C PHE A 486 -0.67 21.95 12.19
N HIS A 487 -1.31 21.76 13.34
CA HIS A 487 -0.86 22.29 14.63
C HIS A 487 -0.78 21.16 15.68
N LEU A 488 0.41 20.99 16.24
CA LEU A 488 0.65 20.25 17.48
C LEU A 488 0.81 21.27 18.60
N ASP A 489 0.03 21.14 19.67
CA ASP A 489 0.05 22.09 20.77
C ASP A 489 1.21 21.79 21.77
N THR A 490 1.06 22.29 23.00
CA THR A 490 2.02 22.10 24.08
C THR A 490 2.16 20.68 24.63
N ASP A 491 1.34 19.71 24.21
CA ASP A 491 1.40 18.32 24.68
C ASP A 491 2.53 17.46 24.07
N LEU A 492 2.65 16.21 24.55
CA LEU A 492 3.67 15.25 24.12
C LEU A 492 3.17 14.37 22.96
N PHE A 493 3.96 14.30 21.90
CA PHE A 493 3.76 13.58 20.64
C PHE A 493 4.99 12.72 20.32
N ASP A 494 5.37 11.85 21.25
CA ASP A 494 6.55 10.98 21.09
C ASP A 494 6.31 9.96 19.95
N GLY A 495 7.27 9.74 19.05
CA GLY A 495 7.15 8.83 17.90
C GLY A 495 6.24 9.32 16.77
N PHE A 496 6.02 10.64 16.68
CA PHE A 496 5.15 11.26 15.66
C PHE A 496 5.72 11.14 14.24
N TRP A 497 4.92 10.60 13.33
CA TRP A 497 5.26 10.47 11.91
C TRP A 497 4.37 11.38 11.05
N PHE A 498 5.01 12.21 10.25
CA PHE A 498 4.39 13.09 9.26
C PHE A 498 5.01 12.82 7.89
N LEU A 499 4.32 11.99 7.10
CA LEU A 499 4.90 11.33 5.94
C LEU A 499 4.07 11.59 4.69
N CYS A 500 4.70 11.94 3.57
CA CYS A 500 4.06 11.99 2.26
C CYS A 500 2.87 12.97 2.17
N ASN A 501 2.84 14.07 2.92
CA ASN A 501 1.71 15.01 2.93
C ASN A 501 1.94 16.26 2.07
N ASP A 502 0.88 16.76 1.46
CA ASP A 502 0.86 18.04 0.75
C ASP A 502 0.24 19.12 1.66
N VAL A 503 1.05 20.07 2.13
CA VAL A 503 0.63 21.23 2.90
C VAL A 503 0.68 22.47 2.02
N LEU A 504 -0.44 22.82 1.43
CA LEU A 504 -0.55 23.79 0.35
C LEU A 504 -1.31 25.07 0.79
N ARG A 505 -1.03 26.17 0.10
CA ARG A 505 -1.84 27.39 0.20
C ARG A 505 -2.26 27.88 -1.17
N ASN A 506 -3.54 28.24 -1.28
CA ASN A 506 -4.08 29.01 -2.40
C ASN A 506 -4.11 30.49 -2.01
N GLY A 507 -3.47 31.36 -2.81
CA GLY A 507 -3.48 32.81 -2.57
C GLY A 507 -2.22 33.34 -1.89
N ALA A 508 -2.31 34.52 -1.28
CA ALA A 508 -1.16 35.21 -0.69
C ALA A 508 -0.59 34.44 0.50
N ALA A 509 0.75 34.38 0.57
CA ALA A 509 1.46 33.72 1.64
C ALA A 509 1.16 34.35 3.02
N ALA A 510 0.66 33.53 3.93
CA ALA A 510 0.34 33.86 5.32
C ALA A 510 0.41 32.59 6.17
N GLY A 511 0.36 32.70 7.51
CA GLY A 511 0.31 31.55 8.42
C GLY A 511 1.48 30.56 8.32
N THR A 512 1.41 29.47 9.07
CA THR A 512 2.44 28.40 9.04
C THR A 512 1.85 27.14 8.42
N GLY A 513 2.59 26.43 7.57
CA GLY A 513 2.12 25.13 7.08
C GLY A 513 1.98 24.13 8.22
N PHE A 514 3.11 23.82 8.86
CA PHE A 514 3.17 22.90 10.00
C PHE A 514 3.76 23.59 11.25
N PHE A 515 3.11 23.47 12.39
CA PHE A 515 3.52 24.15 13.63
C PHE A 515 3.55 23.19 14.82
N VAL A 516 4.63 23.25 15.59
CA VAL A 516 4.75 22.62 16.90
C VAL A 516 4.86 23.74 17.94
N ASP A 517 3.81 23.91 18.74
CA ASP A 517 3.83 24.76 19.92
C ASP A 517 4.60 24.07 21.06
N GLY A 518 5.13 24.83 22.01
CA GLY A 518 5.73 24.27 23.21
C GLY A 518 7.21 23.87 23.12
N ASN A 519 7.66 23.18 24.18
CA ASN A 519 9.07 22.83 24.40
C ASN A 519 9.17 21.37 24.86
N ARG A 520 9.73 20.50 24.02
CA ARG A 520 9.87 19.02 24.14
C ARG A 520 8.62 18.20 23.78
N ASN A 521 8.04 18.47 22.62
CA ASN A 521 6.72 17.96 22.29
C ASN A 521 6.76 16.82 21.27
N VAL A 522 7.85 16.65 20.55
CA VAL A 522 8.06 15.59 19.55
C VAL A 522 9.43 14.98 19.82
N ARG A 523 9.46 13.72 20.26
CA ARG A 523 10.70 13.00 20.65
C ARG A 523 10.60 11.53 20.29
N ARG A 524 11.68 10.77 20.43
CA ARG A 524 11.65 9.30 20.33
C ARG A 524 10.66 8.68 21.33
N SER A 525 9.83 7.76 20.84
CA SER A 525 9.02 6.86 21.67
C SER A 525 9.81 5.58 22.00
N ALA A 526 9.22 4.68 22.79
CA ALA A 526 9.83 3.37 23.03
C ALA A 526 9.92 2.49 21.76
N SER A 527 9.13 2.78 20.73
CA SER A 527 9.01 1.98 19.51
C SER A 527 9.72 2.59 18.31
N ARG A 528 9.79 3.94 18.21
CA ARG A 528 10.31 4.63 17.02
C ARG A 528 10.70 6.09 17.26
N ALA A 529 11.59 6.60 16.40
CA ALA A 529 11.93 8.02 16.31
C ALA A 529 10.87 8.81 15.51
N PRO A 530 10.73 10.13 15.74
CA PRO A 530 9.91 10.99 14.88
C PRO A 530 10.44 11.05 13.46
N ARG A 531 9.51 11.10 12.48
CA ARG A 531 9.84 11.20 11.05
C ARG A 531 9.00 12.31 10.41
N PHE A 532 9.64 13.15 9.63
CA PHE A 532 9.02 14.21 8.84
C PHE A 532 9.55 14.09 7.41
N GLU A 533 8.88 13.33 6.56
CA GLU A 533 9.48 12.90 5.29
C GLU A 533 8.56 12.99 4.09
N GLN A 534 9.15 13.29 2.92
CA GLN A 534 8.45 13.32 1.63
C GLN A 534 7.23 14.25 1.60
N ASN A 535 7.25 15.32 2.40
CA ASN A 535 6.15 16.29 2.44
C ASN A 535 6.42 17.48 1.50
N LEU A 536 5.36 18.01 0.90
CA LEU A 536 5.39 19.25 0.14
C LEU A 536 4.78 20.38 0.97
N LEU A 537 5.56 21.40 1.34
CA LEU A 537 5.12 22.57 2.09
C LEU A 537 5.29 23.83 1.24
N ARG A 538 4.17 24.32 0.70
CA ARG A 538 4.19 25.36 -0.34
C ARG A 538 3.28 26.55 -0.07
N GLY A 539 3.85 27.74 -0.23
CA GLY A 539 3.09 29.00 -0.32
C GLY A 539 2.68 29.62 1.01
N HIS A 540 3.20 29.17 2.15
CA HIS A 540 2.85 29.71 3.48
C HIS A 540 3.74 30.91 3.85
N ALA A 541 3.48 31.59 4.97
CA ALA A 541 4.48 32.53 5.49
C ALA A 541 5.72 31.75 5.93
N THR A 542 5.54 30.72 6.76
CA THR A 542 6.59 29.74 7.05
C THR A 542 6.10 28.36 6.63
N GLY A 543 6.93 27.58 5.93
CA GLY A 543 6.59 26.20 5.58
C GLY A 543 6.36 25.37 6.84
N ALA A 544 7.38 25.22 7.68
CA ALA A 544 7.27 24.57 8.99
C ALA A 544 8.01 25.34 10.11
N ASN A 545 7.44 25.32 11.30
CA ASN A 545 8.08 25.81 12.52
C ASN A 545 8.00 24.75 13.63
N LEU A 546 9.17 24.27 14.05
CA LEU A 546 9.33 23.16 14.99
C LEU A 546 9.69 23.61 16.43
N GLY A 547 9.37 24.86 16.78
CA GLY A 547 9.49 25.42 18.12
C GLY A 547 10.93 25.55 18.64
N SER A 548 11.13 26.16 19.81
CA SER A 548 12.49 26.46 20.33
C SER A 548 13.23 25.24 20.89
N ARG A 549 12.50 24.14 21.12
CA ARG A 549 13.02 22.84 21.56
C ARG A 549 11.96 21.76 21.36
N ALA A 550 11.10 21.90 20.36
CA ALA A 550 9.90 21.08 20.30
C ALA A 550 10.15 19.73 19.62
N THR A 551 11.21 19.59 18.81
CA THR A 551 11.52 18.37 18.06
C THR A 551 12.92 17.86 18.37
N ASP A 552 13.04 16.60 18.78
CA ASP A 552 14.26 15.93 19.25
C ASP A 552 14.39 14.57 18.57
N ASP A 553 15.61 14.22 18.13
CA ASP A 553 15.93 12.93 17.48
C ASP A 553 15.04 12.61 16.28
N ALA A 554 14.69 13.64 15.49
CA ALA A 554 13.80 13.52 14.35
C ALA A 554 14.58 13.38 13.04
N VAL A 555 14.08 12.52 12.15
CA VAL A 555 14.52 12.45 10.74
C VAL A 555 13.63 13.35 9.90
N ILE A 556 14.21 14.36 9.27
CA ILE A 556 13.55 15.33 8.40
C ILE A 556 14.15 15.18 7.01
N ARG A 557 13.52 14.35 6.17
CA ARG A 557 14.13 13.92 4.89
C ARG A 557 13.23 14.09 3.66
N ALA A 558 13.82 14.42 2.51
CA ALA A 558 13.12 14.41 1.22
C ALA A 558 11.87 15.32 1.15
N ASN A 559 11.80 16.39 1.94
CA ASN A 559 10.68 17.33 1.89
C ASN A 559 10.97 18.48 0.92
N SER A 560 9.94 19.06 0.32
CA SER A 560 10.04 20.29 -0.46
C SER A 560 9.40 21.46 0.29
N PHE A 561 10.19 22.44 0.67
CA PHE A 561 9.78 23.70 1.27
C PHE A 561 9.94 24.82 0.24
N THR A 562 8.86 25.12 -0.47
CA THR A 562 8.93 25.94 -1.68
C THR A 562 7.98 27.14 -1.66
N LEU A 563 8.43 28.28 -2.18
CA LEU A 563 7.61 29.48 -2.36
C LEU A 563 6.96 30.02 -1.06
N ASN A 564 7.58 29.79 0.10
CA ASN A 564 7.09 30.36 1.35
C ASN A 564 7.57 31.82 1.48
N ALA A 565 6.79 32.74 2.05
CA ALA A 565 7.14 34.16 2.10
C ALA A 565 8.21 34.54 3.14
N PHE A 566 8.52 33.64 4.06
CA PHE A 566 9.57 33.79 5.08
C PHE A 566 10.48 32.57 4.99
N ASP A 567 10.59 31.74 6.03
CA ASP A 567 11.43 30.55 5.98
C ASP A 567 10.71 29.33 5.41
N GLY A 568 11.48 28.45 4.75
CA GLY A 568 11.03 27.10 4.44
C GLY A 568 10.79 26.30 5.72
N LEU A 569 11.86 26.06 6.48
CA LEU A 569 11.83 25.39 7.79
C LEU A 569 12.57 26.25 8.83
N GLN A 570 12.00 26.36 10.03
CA GLN A 570 12.68 26.97 11.17
C GLN A 570 12.44 26.20 12.47
N GLY A 571 13.42 26.19 13.37
CA GLY A 571 13.24 25.55 14.67
C GLY A 571 14.53 25.36 15.47
N GLY A 572 14.34 25.03 16.75
CA GLY A 572 15.39 24.65 17.69
C GLY A 572 15.44 23.13 17.85
N MET A 573 15.60 22.44 16.73
CA MET A 573 15.67 20.98 16.66
C MET A 573 16.91 20.46 17.40
N MET A 574 16.83 19.28 18.01
CA MET A 574 17.96 18.64 18.68
C MET A 574 18.19 17.27 18.12
N ASP A 575 19.47 16.89 17.96
CA ASP A 575 19.84 15.53 17.52
C ASP A 575 19.12 15.11 16.22
N ALA A 576 18.76 16.08 15.37
CA ALA A 576 17.94 15.86 14.19
C ALA A 576 18.80 15.68 12.94
N VAL A 577 18.39 14.75 12.07
CA VAL A 577 18.95 14.57 10.73
C VAL A 577 18.05 15.31 9.74
N ILE A 578 18.58 16.35 9.11
CA ILE A 578 17.90 17.15 8.09
C ILE A 578 18.56 16.82 6.77
N ALA A 579 17.96 15.92 5.99
CA ALA A 579 18.58 15.33 4.82
C ALA A 579 17.77 15.50 3.53
N GLU A 580 18.40 15.72 2.38
CA GLU A 580 17.72 15.61 1.05
C GLU A 580 16.48 16.49 0.87
N ASN A 581 16.35 17.58 1.62
CA ASN A 581 15.22 18.49 1.48
C ASN A 581 15.51 19.52 0.38
N ASP A 582 14.47 19.91 -0.37
CA ASP A 582 14.51 21.05 -1.28
C ASP A 582 13.95 22.31 -0.59
N PHE A 583 14.81 23.29 -0.36
CA PHE A 583 14.47 24.61 0.14
C PHE A 583 14.59 25.62 -0.99
N SER A 584 13.50 25.80 -1.74
CA SER A 584 13.51 26.58 -2.97
C SER A 584 12.61 27.82 -2.93
N SER A 585 13.12 28.97 -3.40
CA SER A 585 12.33 30.19 -3.60
C SER A 585 11.60 30.72 -2.34
N ASN A 586 12.19 30.56 -1.14
CA ASN A 586 11.60 31.12 0.08
C ASN A 586 11.98 32.60 0.28
N GLY A 587 11.12 33.37 0.92
CA GLY A 587 11.23 34.83 1.02
C GLY A 587 12.22 35.34 2.08
N ARG A 588 12.72 34.47 2.95
CA ARG A 588 13.87 34.73 3.83
C ARG A 588 14.91 33.62 3.72
N SER A 589 14.84 32.61 4.59
CA SER A 589 15.83 31.55 4.64
C SER A 589 15.24 30.23 4.11
N GLY A 590 16.06 29.37 3.51
CA GLY A 590 15.65 27.99 3.26
C GLY A 590 15.41 27.25 4.57
N LEU A 591 16.48 27.15 5.37
CA LEU A 591 16.48 26.58 6.72
C LEU A 591 17.00 27.60 7.74
N ALA A 592 16.29 27.78 8.84
CA ALA A 592 16.70 28.60 9.97
C ALA A 592 16.80 27.79 11.28
N LEU A 593 18.04 27.52 11.71
CA LEU A 593 18.36 26.89 12.99
C LEU A 593 18.38 27.96 14.08
N THR A 594 17.41 27.90 15.01
CA THR A 594 17.13 28.99 15.93
C THR A 594 16.55 28.55 17.27
N SER A 595 16.86 29.28 18.36
CA SER A 595 16.17 29.18 19.64
C SER A 595 15.02 30.18 19.80
N PHE A 596 14.73 30.96 18.75
CA PHE A 596 13.84 32.13 18.79
C PHE A 596 14.27 33.15 19.87
N GLY A 597 15.58 33.29 20.09
CA GLY A 597 16.15 34.21 21.08
C GLY A 597 16.16 33.67 22.51
N ASN A 598 15.87 32.38 22.71
CA ASN A 598 15.96 31.74 24.00
C ASN A 598 17.43 31.39 24.34
N ALA A 599 17.88 31.79 25.54
CA ALA A 599 19.24 31.61 26.02
C ALA A 599 19.41 30.40 26.99
N ASP A 600 18.38 29.55 27.14
CA ASP A 600 18.49 28.28 27.87
C ASP A 600 19.40 27.30 27.08
N PRO A 601 20.49 26.77 27.66
CA PRO A 601 21.39 25.81 27.00
C PRO A 601 20.71 24.51 26.59
N LEU A 602 19.54 24.23 27.17
CA LEU A 602 18.73 23.11 26.76
C LEU A 602 17.70 23.50 25.70
N ARG A 603 17.85 24.63 24.99
CA ARG A 603 16.96 25.06 23.90
C ARG A 603 17.78 25.58 22.72
N GLY A 604 17.14 25.56 21.55
CA GLY A 604 17.72 25.94 20.28
C GLY A 604 18.33 24.77 19.52
N ALA A 605 18.71 25.05 18.28
CA ALA A 605 19.29 24.06 17.40
C ALA A 605 20.65 23.58 17.90
N GLN A 606 20.84 22.28 18.08
CA GLN A 606 22.10 21.67 18.51
C GLN A 606 22.18 20.21 18.08
N ARG A 607 23.40 19.74 17.77
CA ARG A 607 23.70 18.38 17.32
C ARG A 607 22.87 17.94 16.11
N CYS A 608 22.40 18.88 15.29
CA CYS A 608 21.75 18.54 14.03
C CYS A 608 22.79 18.27 12.94
N GLN A 609 22.48 17.28 12.09
CA GLN A 609 23.19 17.02 10.85
C GLN A 609 22.35 17.56 9.68
N VAL A 610 22.89 18.50 8.92
CA VAL A 610 22.25 19.09 7.73
C VAL A 610 23.00 18.60 6.50
N ILE A 611 22.49 17.58 5.81
CA ILE A 611 23.22 16.86 4.76
C ILE A 611 22.41 16.66 3.48
N GLY A 612 23.01 16.70 2.30
CA GLY A 612 22.31 16.40 1.05
C GLY A 612 21.16 17.36 0.69
N ASN A 613 21.01 18.50 1.36
CA ASN A 613 19.87 19.40 1.09
C ASN A 613 20.18 20.35 -0.07
N SER A 614 19.14 20.71 -0.82
CA SER A 614 19.20 21.77 -1.82
C SER A 614 18.64 23.07 -1.27
N PHE A 615 19.42 24.15 -1.36
CA PHE A 615 19.04 25.52 -1.03
C PHE A 615 19.12 26.35 -2.30
N SER A 616 17.97 26.67 -2.90
CA SER A 616 17.96 27.36 -4.18
C SER A 616 17.07 28.60 -4.20
N ALA A 617 17.57 29.69 -4.78
CA ALA A 617 16.82 30.92 -5.02
C ALA A 617 16.09 31.51 -3.79
N ASN A 618 16.58 31.27 -2.57
CA ASN A 618 16.02 31.90 -1.37
C ASN A 618 16.43 33.37 -1.33
N ALA A 619 15.48 34.24 -0.97
CA ALA A 619 15.64 35.69 -1.10
C ALA A 619 16.70 36.28 -0.16
N GLN A 620 17.03 35.59 0.94
CA GLN A 620 18.15 35.94 1.83
C GLN A 620 19.12 34.78 1.95
N GLU A 621 19.00 33.96 2.99
CA GLU A 621 19.93 32.87 3.26
C GLU A 621 19.46 31.53 2.68
N GLY A 622 20.37 30.68 2.22
CA GLY A 622 20.07 29.25 2.12
C GLY A 622 19.92 28.67 3.54
N LEU A 623 20.96 28.83 4.33
CA LEU A 623 21.06 28.35 5.71
C LEU A 623 21.36 29.48 6.71
N PHE A 624 20.48 29.66 7.68
CA PHE A 624 20.62 30.65 8.75
C PHE A 624 20.87 29.97 10.10
N PHE A 625 21.93 30.40 10.78
CA PHE A 625 22.22 30.01 12.16
C PHE A 625 22.01 31.19 13.10
N SER A 626 21.20 31.00 14.13
CA SER A 626 20.92 32.07 15.09
C SER A 626 22.08 32.32 16.06
N ALA A 627 22.53 33.58 16.13
CA ALA A 627 23.52 34.03 17.12
C ALA A 627 22.90 34.35 18.50
N THR A 628 21.58 34.18 18.67
CA THR A 628 20.86 34.53 19.91
C THR A 628 20.53 33.32 20.79
N GLN A 629 21.14 32.16 20.51
CA GLN A 629 21.04 30.97 21.36
C GLN A 629 22.09 30.97 22.48
N ALA A 630 21.96 30.03 23.41
CA ALA A 630 22.99 29.78 24.42
C ALA A 630 24.33 29.40 23.75
N PRO A 631 25.47 29.97 24.19
CA PRO A 631 26.79 29.57 23.68
C PRO A 631 27.03 28.07 23.87
N GLY A 632 27.67 27.44 22.88
CA GLY A 632 27.97 26.01 22.86
C GLY A 632 26.85 25.13 22.29
N THR A 633 25.72 25.72 21.89
CA THR A 633 24.60 24.96 21.29
C THR A 633 24.71 24.95 19.77
N ILE A 634 24.73 26.13 19.14
CA ILE A 634 24.67 26.27 17.68
C ILE A 634 25.91 25.70 16.95
N SER A 635 27.08 25.72 17.61
CA SER A 635 28.35 25.19 17.09
C SER A 635 28.42 23.66 17.04
N THR A 636 27.48 22.97 17.69
CA THR A 636 27.40 21.51 17.63
C THR A 636 26.65 20.98 16.41
N ASN A 637 26.07 21.88 15.60
CA ASN A 637 25.43 21.48 14.34
C ASN A 637 26.49 21.38 13.24
N VAL A 638 26.27 20.45 12.32
CA VAL A 638 27.12 20.20 11.15
C VAL A 638 26.26 20.35 9.90
N ALA A 639 26.77 21.06 8.89
CA ALA A 639 26.08 21.25 7.61
C ALA A 639 27.02 20.93 6.45
N GLN A 640 26.99 19.72 5.93
CA GLN A 640 27.90 19.24 4.87
C GLN A 640 27.09 18.67 3.72
N CYS A 641 27.68 18.43 2.56
CA CYS A 641 26.98 17.80 1.43
C CYS A 641 25.74 18.56 0.93
N ASN A 642 25.62 19.86 1.19
CA ASN A 642 24.47 20.65 0.76
C ASN A 642 24.80 21.43 -0.51
N ARG A 643 23.77 21.65 -1.32
CA ARG A 643 23.81 22.42 -2.54
C ARG A 643 23.24 23.81 -2.30
N PHE A 644 24.05 24.85 -2.45
CA PHE A 644 23.59 26.24 -2.49
C PHE A 644 23.59 26.74 -3.93
N ALA A 645 22.50 27.33 -4.39
CA ALA A 645 22.42 27.90 -5.73
C ALA A 645 21.48 29.12 -5.82
N GLY A 646 22.03 30.30 -6.08
CA GLY A 646 21.25 31.50 -6.38
C GLY A 646 20.59 32.14 -5.16
N ASN A 647 21.07 31.82 -3.96
CA ASN A 647 20.68 32.52 -2.74
C ASN A 647 21.48 33.83 -2.62
N ALA A 648 20.94 34.86 -1.96
CA ALA A 648 21.69 36.08 -1.71
C ALA A 648 22.90 35.82 -0.78
N ILE A 649 22.70 34.92 0.19
CA ILE A 649 23.71 34.39 1.09
C ILE A 649 23.53 32.88 1.11
N GLY A 650 24.58 32.10 0.86
CA GLY A 650 24.53 30.64 1.01
C GLY A 650 24.29 30.27 2.47
N ALA A 651 25.20 30.68 3.36
CA ALA A 651 25.09 30.45 4.80
C ALA A 651 25.46 31.67 5.64
N ARG A 652 24.76 31.87 6.76
CA ARG A 652 24.96 33.01 7.66
C ARG A 652 25.05 32.64 9.13
N TYR A 653 26.09 33.15 9.78
CA TYR A 653 26.20 33.13 11.24
C TYR A 653 27.06 34.29 11.74
N THR A 654 26.51 35.14 12.59
CA THR A 654 27.19 36.34 13.10
C THR A 654 27.69 36.21 14.54
N GLY A 655 27.68 34.99 15.10
CA GLY A 655 28.18 34.72 16.45
C GLY A 655 29.70 34.47 16.49
N ALA A 656 30.19 34.11 17.67
CA ALA A 656 31.63 33.94 17.94
C ALA A 656 32.12 32.48 17.82
N GLU A 657 31.21 31.52 17.68
CA GLU A 657 31.53 30.10 17.60
C GLU A 657 31.84 29.68 16.16
N THR A 658 32.34 28.46 15.96
CA THR A 658 32.56 27.90 14.63
C THR A 658 31.58 26.77 14.39
N ILE A 659 30.88 26.84 13.26
CA ILE A 659 29.95 25.83 12.76
C ILE A 659 30.61 25.17 11.56
N ASP A 660 30.57 23.83 11.51
CA ASP A 660 31.17 23.08 10.41
C ASP A 660 30.25 23.10 9.19
N CYS A 661 30.59 23.94 8.20
CA CYS A 661 29.94 23.95 6.88
C CYS A 661 30.91 23.59 5.74
N ARG A 662 31.84 22.67 5.98
CA ARG A 662 32.75 22.17 4.94
C ARG A 662 32.00 21.30 3.93
N ASN A 663 32.64 21.02 2.79
CA ASN A 663 32.16 20.05 1.79
C ASN A 663 30.73 20.33 1.29
N ASN A 664 30.41 21.61 1.08
CA ASN A 664 29.17 22.03 0.43
C ASN A 664 29.45 22.56 -0.96
N TRP A 665 28.52 22.36 -1.89
CA TRP A 665 28.55 23.04 -3.18
C TRP A 665 27.98 24.46 -3.03
N TRP A 666 28.82 25.47 -3.29
CA TRP A 666 28.45 26.87 -3.12
C TRP A 666 28.00 27.54 -4.42
N ASN A 667 27.45 26.79 -5.39
CA ASN A 667 27.12 27.29 -6.74
C ASN A 667 28.33 27.62 -7.62
N HIS A 668 29.55 27.33 -7.18
CA HIS A 668 30.75 27.59 -7.95
C HIS A 668 31.96 26.75 -7.49
N PRO A 669 32.81 26.28 -8.42
CA PRO A 669 34.04 25.54 -8.11
C PRO A 669 34.97 26.18 -7.08
N SER A 670 35.19 27.49 -7.20
CA SER A 670 36.08 28.22 -6.30
C SER A 670 35.54 28.42 -4.87
N GLY A 671 34.37 27.86 -4.55
CA GLY A 671 33.73 27.96 -3.25
C GLY A 671 32.93 29.27 -3.07
N PRO A 672 32.55 29.58 -1.82
CA PRO A 672 31.68 30.71 -1.54
C PRO A 672 32.43 32.04 -1.65
N SER A 673 31.68 33.09 -1.98
CA SER A 673 32.14 34.47 -1.85
C SER A 673 31.92 35.01 -0.42
N GLY A 674 32.17 36.30 -0.17
CA GLY A 674 31.99 36.93 1.13
C GLY A 674 33.19 36.67 2.06
N ALA A 675 33.02 35.82 3.06
CA ALA A 675 34.14 35.37 3.90
C ALA A 675 35.12 34.44 3.13
N GLY A 676 34.64 33.79 2.06
CA GLY A 676 35.44 32.94 1.18
C GLY A 676 36.08 33.69 0.00
N SER A 677 37.08 33.06 -0.61
CA SER A 677 37.82 33.58 -1.77
C SER A 677 37.17 33.23 -3.13
N GLY A 678 36.02 32.55 -3.12
CA GLY A 678 35.33 32.11 -4.33
C GLY A 678 34.32 33.13 -4.88
N ILE A 679 33.54 32.72 -5.87
CA ILE A 679 32.47 33.53 -6.47
C ILE A 679 31.07 32.91 -6.33
N GLY A 680 30.96 31.82 -5.60
CA GLY A 680 29.70 31.16 -5.29
C GLY A 680 28.80 31.98 -4.35
N ASP A 681 27.66 31.38 -3.99
CA ASP A 681 26.74 31.89 -2.98
C ASP A 681 27.53 32.24 -1.70
N SER A 682 27.28 33.44 -1.15
CA SER A 682 28.20 34.02 -0.16
C SER A 682 28.09 33.37 1.22
N VAL A 683 29.22 33.27 1.94
CA VAL A 683 29.22 33.02 3.38
C VAL A 683 29.30 34.35 4.12
N SER A 684 28.36 34.59 5.04
CA SER A 684 28.27 35.81 5.82
C SER A 684 28.56 35.58 7.30
N GLY A 685 29.67 36.15 7.77
CA GLY A 685 30.18 36.02 9.14
C GLY A 685 31.47 35.19 9.23
N THR A 686 32.11 35.20 10.40
CA THR A 686 33.42 34.55 10.61
C THR A 686 33.33 33.18 11.30
N GLY A 687 32.13 32.79 11.73
CA GLY A 687 31.89 31.56 12.47
C GLY A 687 31.40 30.39 11.64
N ILE A 688 31.55 30.45 10.31
CA ILE A 688 31.24 29.34 9.41
C ILE A 688 32.56 28.82 8.83
N SER A 689 32.87 27.56 9.11
CA SER A 689 33.94 26.84 8.44
C SER A 689 33.46 26.43 7.06
N PHE A 690 34.25 26.70 6.02
CA PHE A 690 33.96 26.23 4.67
C PHE A 690 35.28 25.84 3.99
N THR A 691 35.21 24.82 3.15
CA THR A 691 36.27 24.41 2.23
C THR A 691 35.74 24.60 0.81
N PRO A 692 36.48 25.25 -0.11
CA PRO A 692 36.12 25.26 -1.52
C PRO A 692 36.10 23.82 -2.05
N TRP A 693 34.97 23.41 -2.63
CA TRP A 693 34.73 22.04 -3.12
C TRP A 693 35.81 21.57 -4.11
N LEU A 694 36.33 22.47 -4.96
CA LEU A 694 37.43 22.17 -5.91
C LEU A 694 38.82 22.65 -5.44
N GLY A 695 39.01 22.85 -4.14
CA GLY A 695 40.30 23.28 -3.56
C GLY A 695 41.30 22.13 -3.31
N GLN A 696 40.84 20.88 -3.27
CA GLN A 696 41.71 19.71 -3.24
C GLN A 696 41.72 19.08 -4.64
N ALA A 697 42.90 18.79 -5.18
CA ALA A 697 42.99 17.90 -6.34
C ALA A 697 42.37 16.56 -5.95
N PRO A 698 41.64 15.86 -6.85
CA PRO A 698 41.14 14.52 -6.56
C PRO A 698 42.29 13.69 -6.02
N SER A 699 42.07 13.07 -4.86
CA SER A 699 43.07 12.19 -4.27
C SER A 699 43.33 11.07 -5.29
N ALA A 700 44.61 10.79 -5.56
CA ALA A 700 44.95 9.78 -6.57
C ALA A 700 44.39 8.41 -6.15
N PRO A 701 43.98 7.54 -7.09
CA PRO A 701 43.50 6.21 -6.76
C PRO A 701 44.44 5.51 -5.79
N SER A 702 43.88 5.03 -4.68
CA SER A 702 44.63 4.39 -3.62
C SER A 702 44.37 2.89 -3.66
N SER A 703 45.31 2.09 -3.16
CA SER A 703 45.17 0.64 -3.14
C SER A 703 45.60 0.08 -1.81
N TYR A 704 44.82 -0.85 -1.28
CA TYR A 704 45.00 -1.39 0.06
C TYR A 704 45.08 -2.92 -0.01
N ALA A 705 46.01 -3.50 0.75
CA ALA A 705 46.20 -4.95 0.77
C ALA A 705 45.08 -5.63 1.56
N VAL A 706 44.52 -6.70 0.99
CA VAL A 706 43.49 -7.54 1.61
C VAL A 706 43.91 -9.02 1.57
N GLY A 707 43.01 -9.94 1.91
CA GLY A 707 43.24 -11.37 1.81
C GLY A 707 43.45 -11.87 0.37
N LEU A 708 43.77 -13.15 0.23
CA LEU A 708 44.11 -13.74 -1.07
C LEU A 708 42.85 -13.99 -1.90
N SER A 709 42.92 -13.65 -3.20
CA SER A 709 41.83 -13.81 -4.17
C SER A 709 40.50 -13.24 -3.66
N PRO A 710 40.42 -11.92 -3.41
CA PRO A 710 39.16 -11.25 -3.12
C PRO A 710 38.18 -11.46 -4.28
N LEU A 711 36.95 -11.84 -3.96
CA LEU A 711 35.88 -12.03 -4.95
C LEU A 711 34.85 -10.92 -4.89
N ASP A 712 34.55 -10.40 -3.69
CA ASP A 712 33.50 -9.41 -3.48
C ASP A 712 33.92 -8.28 -2.52
N VAL A 713 33.33 -7.10 -2.68
CA VAL A 713 33.54 -5.90 -1.85
C VAL A 713 32.20 -5.29 -1.46
N ALA A 714 32.12 -4.74 -0.24
CA ALA A 714 31.02 -3.89 0.18
C ALA A 714 31.55 -2.67 0.94
N VAL A 715 30.83 -1.56 0.80
CA VAL A 715 31.12 -0.27 1.41
C VAL A 715 29.98 0.11 2.37
N GLY A 716 30.31 0.54 3.58
CA GLY A 716 29.31 0.93 4.58
C GLY A 716 29.91 1.19 5.97
N ASP A 717 29.20 1.93 6.81
CA ASP A 717 29.65 2.27 8.17
C ASP A 717 29.58 1.04 9.10
N LEU A 718 30.74 0.45 9.39
CA LEU A 718 30.88 -0.81 10.13
C LEU A 718 31.19 -0.59 11.62
N ASP A 719 31.71 0.58 12.00
CA ASP A 719 32.05 0.91 13.38
C ASP A 719 31.19 2.02 14.03
N GLY A 720 30.21 2.54 13.29
CA GLY A 720 29.17 3.47 13.75
C GLY A 720 29.67 4.90 13.93
N ASP A 721 30.79 5.24 13.30
CA ASP A 721 31.42 6.54 13.43
C ASP A 721 30.95 7.56 12.37
N GLY A 722 30.05 7.14 11.47
CA GLY A 722 29.48 7.93 10.39
C GLY A 722 30.34 7.96 9.12
N ARG A 723 31.40 7.14 9.03
CA ARG A 723 32.28 7.03 7.86
C ARG A 723 32.10 5.68 7.18
N ALA A 724 32.07 5.67 5.86
CA ALA A 724 31.97 4.41 5.13
C ALA A 724 33.30 3.63 5.22
N ASP A 725 33.22 2.40 5.72
CA ASP A 725 34.31 1.42 5.74
C ASP A 725 34.24 0.47 4.54
N ILE A 726 35.27 -0.36 4.35
CA ILE A 726 35.31 -1.35 3.26
C ILE A 726 35.47 -2.76 3.83
N ALA A 727 34.65 -3.70 3.37
CA ALA A 727 34.79 -5.14 3.63
C ALA A 727 35.05 -5.91 2.33
N THR A 728 35.90 -6.95 2.37
CA THR A 728 36.18 -7.83 1.22
C THR A 728 36.08 -9.32 1.58
N ALA A 729 35.48 -10.10 0.67
CA ALA A 729 35.36 -11.56 0.75
C ALA A 729 36.56 -12.22 0.07
N ASN A 730 37.46 -12.84 0.84
CA ASN A 730 38.73 -13.38 0.35
C ASN A 730 38.69 -14.91 0.27
N SER A 731 38.32 -15.40 -0.91
CA SER A 731 38.12 -16.83 -1.15
C SER A 731 39.38 -17.65 -0.95
N GLY A 732 40.53 -17.15 -1.44
CA GLY A 732 41.82 -17.84 -1.39
C GLY A 732 42.43 -17.92 0.00
N SER A 733 42.10 -16.98 0.89
CA SER A 733 42.56 -16.99 2.29
C SER A 733 41.50 -17.47 3.29
N HIS A 734 40.30 -17.83 2.83
CA HIS A 734 39.18 -18.23 3.69
C HIS A 734 38.88 -17.18 4.78
N SER A 735 38.81 -15.90 4.39
CA SER A 735 38.71 -14.79 5.35
C SER A 735 37.93 -13.59 4.83
N VAL A 736 37.48 -12.73 5.73
CA VAL A 736 36.99 -11.37 5.43
C VAL A 736 38.05 -10.37 5.86
N SER A 737 38.29 -9.33 5.07
CA SER A 737 39.16 -8.21 5.46
C SER A 737 38.31 -6.95 5.60
N VAL A 738 38.46 -6.24 6.72
CA VAL A 738 37.79 -4.96 7.01
C VAL A 738 38.82 -3.85 7.06
N LEU A 739 38.60 -2.79 6.28
CA LEU A 739 39.42 -1.58 6.26
C LEU A 739 38.61 -0.44 6.89
N THR A 740 39.08 0.06 8.02
CA THR A 740 38.44 1.15 8.75
C THR A 740 38.90 2.50 8.21
N ASN A 741 37.95 3.40 7.98
CA ASN A 741 38.16 4.69 7.33
C ASN A 741 38.47 5.81 8.33
N ASP A 742 39.36 6.74 7.95
CA ASP A 742 39.67 7.96 8.71
C ASP A 742 38.82 9.18 8.33
N GLY A 743 37.97 9.05 7.30
CA GLY A 743 37.06 10.10 6.83
C GLY A 743 37.74 11.15 5.98
N LEU A 744 38.94 10.85 5.50
CA LEU A 744 39.70 11.64 4.52
C LEU A 744 40.07 10.77 3.30
N GLY A 745 39.39 9.65 3.09
CA GLY A 745 39.68 8.67 2.02
C GLY A 745 40.85 7.75 2.35
N GLY A 746 41.36 7.85 3.58
CA GLY A 746 42.46 7.05 4.09
C GLY A 746 41.96 5.86 4.90
N PHE A 747 42.67 4.73 4.77
CA PHE A 747 42.45 3.55 5.60
C PHE A 747 43.72 3.28 6.42
N PRO A 748 43.95 4.03 7.53
CA PRO A 748 45.18 3.99 8.29
C PRO A 748 45.30 2.69 9.09
N GLY A 749 45.95 1.69 8.52
CA GLY A 749 46.20 0.42 9.20
C GLY A 749 46.39 -0.74 8.23
N ALA A 750 46.72 -1.91 8.77
CA ALA A 750 46.54 -3.15 8.02
C ALA A 750 45.07 -3.57 8.14
N ALA A 751 44.50 -4.14 7.08
CA ALA A 751 43.14 -4.63 7.11
C ALA A 751 42.93 -5.63 8.26
N THR A 752 41.87 -5.43 9.04
CA THR A 752 41.48 -6.36 10.09
C THR A 752 40.98 -7.64 9.43
N THR A 753 41.70 -8.75 9.64
CA THR A 753 41.37 -10.03 9.01
C THR A 753 40.55 -10.89 9.97
N ILE A 754 39.36 -11.29 9.54
CA ILE A 754 38.46 -12.20 10.25
C ILE A 754 38.55 -13.56 9.54
N ALA A 755 39.14 -14.54 10.21
CA ALA A 755 39.29 -15.89 9.68
C ALA A 755 37.96 -16.66 9.72
N LEU A 756 37.64 -17.35 8.63
CA LEU A 756 36.54 -18.32 8.54
C LEU A 756 37.08 -19.74 8.69
N ASN A 757 36.21 -20.75 8.68
CA ASN A 757 36.66 -22.14 8.77
C ASN A 757 37.39 -22.55 7.47
N LEU A 758 38.34 -23.48 7.60
CA LEU A 758 38.98 -24.07 6.43
C LEU A 758 37.92 -24.74 5.54
N GLY A 759 37.83 -24.30 4.28
CA GLY A 759 36.78 -24.73 3.35
C GLY A 759 35.62 -23.73 3.20
N ASP A 760 35.48 -22.74 4.09
CA ASP A 760 34.62 -21.58 3.85
C ASP A 760 35.29 -20.75 2.76
N ALA A 761 34.84 -20.92 1.51
CA ALA A 761 35.29 -20.12 0.37
C ALA A 761 34.31 -18.94 0.20
N PRO A 762 34.53 -17.80 0.90
CA PRO A 762 33.62 -16.67 0.82
C PRO A 762 33.63 -16.10 -0.61
N ASN A 763 32.44 -15.94 -1.18
CA ASN A 763 32.27 -15.50 -2.57
C ASN A 763 31.37 -14.29 -2.74
N SER A 764 30.51 -13.98 -1.77
CA SER A 764 29.70 -12.76 -1.76
C SER A 764 29.53 -12.24 -0.33
N LEU A 765 29.43 -10.93 -0.17
CA LEU A 765 29.11 -10.29 1.11
C LEU A 765 28.21 -9.05 0.92
N ALA A 766 27.54 -8.64 2.00
CA ALA A 766 26.78 -7.39 2.04
C ALA A 766 26.76 -6.84 3.46
N ILE A 767 26.61 -5.52 3.59
CA ILE A 767 26.58 -4.81 4.88
C ILE A 767 25.16 -4.38 5.19
N GLY A 768 24.72 -4.57 6.44
CA GLY A 768 23.43 -4.08 6.90
C GLY A 768 23.21 -4.30 8.39
N GLN A 769 22.15 -3.70 8.93
CA GLN A 769 21.79 -3.85 10.34
C GLN A 769 21.08 -5.19 10.58
N LEU A 770 21.85 -6.28 10.73
CA LEU A 770 21.33 -7.64 10.83
C LEU A 770 20.96 -8.02 12.27
N VAL A 771 21.47 -7.27 13.25
CA VAL A 771 21.19 -7.46 14.68
C VAL A 771 20.70 -6.15 15.31
N ALA A 772 19.68 -6.24 16.18
CA ALA A 772 19.09 -5.07 16.81
C ALA A 772 20.07 -4.40 17.81
N GLY A 773 20.26 -3.08 17.67
CA GLY A 773 20.89 -2.25 18.70
C GLY A 773 22.41 -2.03 18.60
N GLY A 774 22.97 -1.96 17.39
CA GLY A 774 24.39 -1.68 17.17
C GLY A 774 24.71 -1.10 15.78
N ASN A 775 26.00 -1.12 15.45
CA ASN A 775 26.57 -0.78 14.13
C ASN A 775 26.16 -1.81 13.07
N ALA A 776 26.43 -1.55 11.79
CA ALA A 776 26.12 -2.52 10.75
C ALA A 776 26.99 -3.78 10.87
N GLU A 777 26.42 -4.92 10.49
CA GLU A 777 27.09 -6.21 10.39
C GLU A 777 27.31 -6.63 8.94
N ILE A 778 28.16 -7.64 8.74
CA ILE A 778 28.49 -8.21 7.43
C ILE A 778 27.82 -9.58 7.30
N ALA A 779 26.93 -9.74 6.32
CA ALA A 779 26.48 -11.05 5.85
C ALA A 779 27.49 -11.59 4.84
N VAL A 780 27.92 -12.85 5.01
CA VAL A 780 28.94 -13.47 4.15
C VAL A 780 28.44 -14.81 3.66
N LEU A 781 28.33 -14.97 2.34
CA LEU A 781 28.09 -16.26 1.71
C LEU A 781 29.40 -17.03 1.61
N ALA A 782 29.46 -18.18 2.29
CA ALA A 782 30.59 -19.11 2.25
C ALA A 782 30.20 -20.36 1.45
N ALA A 783 30.38 -20.29 0.13
CA ALA A 783 29.89 -21.32 -0.78
C ALA A 783 30.55 -22.69 -0.59
N GLY A 784 31.80 -22.75 -0.14
CA GLY A 784 32.53 -24.02 0.02
C GLY A 784 31.94 -24.97 1.08
N ASN A 785 31.31 -24.44 2.13
CA ASN A 785 30.63 -25.23 3.17
C ASN A 785 29.10 -24.99 3.22
N ASN A 786 28.53 -24.30 2.22
CA ASN A 786 27.12 -23.94 2.13
C ASN A 786 26.59 -23.23 3.39
N GLN A 787 27.28 -22.18 3.84
CA GLN A 787 26.89 -21.40 5.01
C GLN A 787 26.75 -19.91 4.69
N VAL A 788 25.91 -19.24 5.46
CA VAL A 788 25.91 -17.78 5.58
C VAL A 788 26.40 -17.43 6.98
N HIS A 789 27.43 -16.58 7.08
CA HIS A 789 27.91 -16.06 8.35
C HIS A 789 27.42 -14.63 8.54
N VAL A 790 26.97 -14.30 9.75
CA VAL A 790 26.76 -12.92 10.18
C VAL A 790 27.95 -12.53 11.05
N ILE A 791 28.67 -11.49 10.66
CA ILE A 791 29.94 -11.09 11.25
C ILE A 791 29.85 -9.65 11.75
N ALA A 792 30.22 -9.43 13.01
CA ALA A 792 30.44 -8.10 13.54
C ALA A 792 31.94 -7.76 13.55
N PRO A 793 32.35 -6.62 12.98
CA PRO A 793 33.70 -6.09 13.13
C PRO A 793 34.11 -6.07 14.61
N GLY A 794 35.30 -6.60 14.92
CA GLY A 794 35.83 -6.67 16.29
C GLY A 794 35.28 -7.78 17.19
N SER A 795 34.08 -8.30 16.94
CA SER A 795 33.48 -9.42 17.70
C SER A 795 33.55 -10.77 16.98
N GLY A 796 33.82 -10.76 15.66
CA GLY A 796 33.92 -11.97 14.84
C GLY A 796 32.56 -12.50 14.40
N ILE A 797 32.47 -13.81 14.14
CA ILE A 797 31.24 -14.47 13.67
C ILE A 797 30.21 -14.49 14.81
N LEU A 798 29.08 -13.80 14.61
CA LEU A 798 27.96 -13.76 15.55
C LEU A 798 27.02 -14.95 15.38
N ALA A 799 26.72 -15.28 14.12
CA ALA A 799 25.84 -16.37 13.75
C ALA A 799 26.32 -17.07 12.48
N SER A 800 25.92 -18.31 12.30
CA SER A 800 26.18 -19.08 11.08
C SER A 800 24.97 -19.94 10.76
N HIS A 801 24.51 -19.81 9.53
CA HIS A 801 23.26 -20.39 9.06
C HIS A 801 23.57 -21.41 7.96
N PRO A 802 23.37 -22.71 8.21
CA PRO A 802 23.56 -23.72 7.17
C PRO A 802 22.45 -23.58 6.12
N LEU A 803 22.83 -23.62 4.85
CA LEU A 803 21.88 -23.55 3.75
C LEU A 803 21.28 -24.94 3.46
N PRO A 804 19.99 -25.01 3.10
CA PRO A 804 19.31 -26.27 2.79
C PRO A 804 19.74 -26.89 1.44
N GLY A 805 20.52 -26.16 0.63
CA GLY A 805 21.01 -26.56 -0.69
C GLY A 805 22.45 -26.10 -0.94
N SER A 806 22.91 -26.21 -2.20
CA SER A 806 24.22 -25.67 -2.58
C SER A 806 24.12 -24.15 -2.63
N ALA A 807 25.06 -23.44 -2.00
CA ALA A 807 25.16 -21.99 -2.10
C ALA A 807 25.27 -21.55 -3.56
N GLY A 808 24.59 -20.45 -3.89
CA GLY A 808 24.69 -19.73 -5.16
C GLY A 808 25.88 -18.78 -5.22
N ALA A 809 25.82 -17.84 -6.17
CA ALA A 809 26.88 -16.87 -6.39
C ALA A 809 26.75 -15.59 -5.54
N GLU A 810 25.53 -15.12 -5.25
CA GLU A 810 25.27 -13.81 -4.63
C GLU A 810 24.27 -13.88 -3.46
N LEU A 811 24.34 -12.88 -2.57
CA LEU A 811 23.34 -12.53 -1.56
C LEU A 811 22.94 -11.04 -1.66
N CYS A 812 21.78 -10.65 -1.14
CA CYS A 812 21.44 -9.24 -0.88
C CYS A 812 20.91 -9.08 0.56
N VAL A 813 21.17 -7.92 1.17
CA VAL A 813 20.70 -7.55 2.51
C VAL A 813 19.77 -6.36 2.41
N ALA A 814 18.56 -6.48 2.93
CA ALA A 814 17.53 -5.45 2.83
C ALA A 814 16.44 -5.65 3.90
N ALA A 815 15.70 -4.60 4.25
CA ALA A 815 14.52 -4.74 5.11
C ALA A 815 13.34 -5.30 4.30
N LEU A 816 13.12 -6.61 4.36
CA LEU A 816 12.10 -7.29 3.55
C LEU A 816 10.78 -7.49 4.32
N ASN A 817 10.77 -7.39 5.65
CA ASN A 817 9.57 -7.61 6.47
C ASN A 817 9.10 -6.40 7.30
N GLY A 818 9.70 -5.21 7.07
CA GLY A 818 9.40 -4.00 7.85
C GLY A 818 9.82 -4.08 9.33
N GLY A 819 10.64 -5.08 9.68
CA GLY A 819 11.28 -5.23 10.97
C GLY A 819 12.32 -4.14 11.24
N GLY A 820 12.72 -3.99 12.50
CA GLY A 820 13.79 -3.06 12.90
C GLY A 820 15.20 -3.53 12.56
N THR A 821 15.34 -4.65 11.84
CA THR A 821 16.58 -5.28 11.39
C THR A 821 16.44 -5.67 9.91
N ALA A 822 17.55 -5.73 9.20
CA ALA A 822 17.62 -6.17 7.82
C ALA A 822 17.60 -7.70 7.72
N ASP A 823 17.07 -8.18 6.60
CA ASP A 823 16.96 -9.58 6.22
C ASP A 823 18.02 -9.95 5.17
N ILE A 824 18.26 -11.24 4.96
CA ILE A 824 19.25 -11.75 3.99
C ILE A 824 18.55 -12.61 2.94
N ALA A 825 18.58 -12.21 1.68
CA ALA A 825 18.14 -13.03 0.54
C ALA A 825 19.35 -13.67 -0.15
N ILE A 826 19.23 -14.95 -0.52
CA ILE A 826 20.35 -15.76 -1.00
C ILE A 826 19.95 -16.52 -2.25
N ALA A 827 20.79 -16.43 -3.29
CA ALA A 827 20.70 -17.29 -4.45
C ALA A 827 21.21 -18.70 -4.11
N MET A 828 20.49 -19.76 -4.51
CA MET A 828 20.93 -21.15 -4.33
C MET A 828 21.01 -21.93 -5.63
N ASN A 829 22.05 -22.74 -5.76
CA ASN A 829 22.25 -23.64 -6.89
C ASN A 829 21.53 -24.98 -6.70
N GLY A 830 21.03 -25.56 -7.80
CA GLY A 830 20.44 -26.90 -7.79
C GLY A 830 21.46 -27.99 -7.48
N SER A 831 21.08 -28.97 -6.64
CA SER A 831 21.95 -30.09 -6.30
C SER A 831 21.99 -31.12 -7.44
N PRO A 832 23.17 -31.66 -7.80
CA PRO A 832 23.28 -32.77 -8.77
C PRO A 832 22.61 -34.06 -8.30
N LEU A 833 22.17 -34.15 -7.03
CA LEU A 833 21.48 -35.30 -6.44
C LEU A 833 19.95 -35.15 -6.35
N GLY A 834 19.36 -34.15 -7.02
CA GLY A 834 17.90 -34.01 -7.12
C GLY A 834 17.22 -33.09 -6.10
N GLY A 835 17.97 -32.18 -5.47
CA GLY A 835 17.40 -31.05 -4.74
C GLY A 835 17.27 -29.83 -5.67
N GLY A 836 16.09 -29.22 -5.76
CA GLY A 836 15.85 -28.03 -6.58
C GLY A 836 16.70 -26.84 -6.12
N GLY A 837 17.23 -26.06 -7.07
CA GLY A 837 17.78 -24.72 -6.80
C GLY A 837 16.66 -23.72 -6.52
N GLY A 838 16.96 -22.52 -6.03
CA GLY A 838 15.93 -21.54 -5.67
C GLY A 838 16.48 -20.33 -4.90
N LEU A 839 15.58 -19.58 -4.27
CA LEU A 839 15.92 -18.46 -3.36
C LEU A 839 15.64 -18.88 -1.91
N ALA A 840 16.49 -18.45 -0.99
CA ALA A 840 16.26 -18.56 0.44
C ALA A 840 16.28 -17.16 1.06
N VAL A 841 15.44 -16.94 2.06
CA VAL A 841 15.42 -15.69 2.84
C VAL A 841 15.61 -16.02 4.31
N ILE A 842 16.50 -15.30 4.97
CA ILE A 842 16.73 -15.33 6.41
C ILE A 842 16.15 -14.04 6.98
N LEU A 843 15.04 -14.15 7.70
CA LEU A 843 14.40 -13.00 8.34
C LEU A 843 15.04 -12.71 9.70
N ASP A 844 15.37 -11.45 9.97
CA ASP A 844 15.90 -10.94 11.25
C ASP A 844 17.08 -11.76 11.82
N GLY A 845 17.96 -12.28 10.95
CA GLY A 845 19.07 -13.17 11.35
C GLY A 845 18.63 -14.53 11.94
N GLY A 846 17.36 -14.90 11.79
CA GLY A 846 16.74 -16.14 12.24
C GLY A 846 17.11 -17.37 11.41
N ALA A 847 16.28 -18.43 11.43
CA ALA A 847 16.54 -19.62 10.61
C ALA A 847 16.13 -19.38 9.13
N PRO A 848 16.85 -19.95 8.13
CA PRO A 848 16.52 -19.77 6.72
C PRO A 848 15.15 -20.36 6.38
N LEU A 849 14.30 -19.56 5.72
CA LEU A 849 13.04 -19.97 5.12
C LEU A 849 13.25 -20.20 3.62
N LEU A 850 12.91 -21.40 3.14
CA LEU A 850 13.00 -21.73 1.72
C LEU A 850 11.76 -21.23 0.98
N LEU A 851 11.94 -20.42 -0.05
CA LEU A 851 10.88 -19.98 -0.96
C LEU A 851 10.85 -20.96 -2.15
N ALA A 852 9.95 -21.95 -2.15
CA ALA A 852 9.91 -23.06 -3.13
C ALA A 852 8.74 -22.93 -4.17
N PRO A 853 8.77 -23.63 -5.33
CA PRO A 853 8.36 -23.11 -6.65
C PRO A 853 6.99 -23.59 -7.19
N PRO A 854 6.56 -23.08 -8.37
CA PRO A 854 5.87 -23.92 -9.34
C PRO A 854 6.46 -23.77 -10.77
N MET A 855 7.51 -24.52 -11.10
CA MET A 855 7.64 -25.06 -12.47
C MET A 855 8.34 -26.43 -12.45
N PRO A 856 7.75 -27.49 -13.04
CA PRO A 856 8.40 -28.79 -13.13
C PRO A 856 9.26 -28.82 -14.41
N LEU A 857 10.49 -28.35 -14.31
CA LEU A 857 11.55 -28.68 -15.26
C LEU A 857 12.70 -29.29 -14.46
N ALA A 858 13.01 -30.55 -14.76
CA ALA A 858 14.13 -31.25 -14.17
C ALA A 858 15.42 -30.47 -14.49
N THR A 859 16.20 -30.17 -13.45
CA THR A 859 17.43 -29.36 -13.42
C THR A 859 17.20 -27.85 -13.43
N TRP A 860 17.37 -27.23 -12.26
CA TRP A 860 17.32 -25.79 -12.11
C TRP A 860 18.53 -25.13 -12.80
N PRO A 861 18.33 -23.95 -13.42
CA PRO A 861 19.42 -23.10 -13.91
C PRO A 861 20.29 -22.58 -12.75
N LYS A 862 21.58 -22.30 -13.02
CA LYS A 862 22.49 -21.65 -12.06
C LYS A 862 22.02 -20.20 -11.88
N VAL A 863 21.92 -19.72 -10.63
CA VAL A 863 21.60 -18.31 -10.32
C VAL A 863 22.91 -17.59 -10.09
N GLU A 864 23.20 -16.60 -10.93
CA GLU A 864 24.49 -15.89 -10.95
C GLU A 864 24.38 -14.51 -10.30
N GLY A 865 23.18 -13.91 -10.29
CA GLY A 865 22.94 -12.72 -9.49
C GLY A 865 21.56 -12.57 -8.89
N LEU A 866 21.46 -11.68 -7.90
CA LEU A 866 20.30 -11.40 -7.05
C LEU A 866 20.29 -9.93 -6.59
N VAL A 867 19.15 -9.25 -6.69
CA VAL A 867 18.97 -7.89 -6.17
C VAL A 867 17.68 -7.76 -5.36
N CYS A 868 17.72 -6.85 -4.39
CA CYS A 868 16.61 -6.45 -3.53
C CYS A 868 16.17 -5.02 -3.95
N CYS A 869 14.98 -4.85 -4.50
CA CYS A 869 14.49 -3.54 -4.98
C CYS A 869 12.97 -3.49 -5.11
N ASP A 870 12.36 -2.32 -4.95
CA ASP A 870 10.92 -2.13 -5.21
C ASP A 870 10.66 -2.16 -6.72
N LEU A 871 10.12 -3.27 -7.23
CA LEU A 871 9.94 -3.54 -8.66
C LEU A 871 8.52 -3.22 -9.15
N ASP A 872 7.53 -3.16 -8.26
CA ASP A 872 6.14 -2.88 -8.63
C ASP A 872 5.63 -1.49 -8.17
N GLY A 873 6.43 -0.77 -7.38
CA GLY A 873 6.17 0.59 -6.92
C GLY A 873 5.25 0.67 -5.72
N ASP A 874 5.06 -0.42 -4.97
CA ASP A 874 4.23 -0.45 -3.77
C ASP A 874 4.96 0.05 -2.50
N GLY A 875 6.28 0.25 -2.59
CA GLY A 875 7.14 0.75 -1.53
C GLY A 875 7.77 -0.34 -0.65
N ASP A 876 7.44 -1.61 -0.88
CA ASP A 876 8.10 -2.76 -0.28
C ASP A 876 9.22 -3.27 -1.20
N LEU A 877 10.30 -3.81 -0.64
CA LEU A 877 11.43 -4.31 -1.45
C LEU A 877 11.15 -5.73 -1.95
N ASP A 878 11.22 -5.92 -3.27
CA ASP A 878 11.05 -7.18 -3.99
C ASP A 878 12.39 -7.86 -4.29
N LEU A 879 12.34 -9.07 -4.87
CA LEU A 879 13.53 -9.81 -5.33
C LEU A 879 13.50 -10.04 -6.84
N ALA A 880 14.62 -9.76 -7.51
CA ALA A 880 14.90 -10.20 -8.87
C ALA A 880 16.15 -11.08 -8.92
N ALA A 881 16.07 -12.22 -9.61
CA ALA A 881 17.14 -13.20 -9.71
C ALA A 881 17.36 -13.68 -11.14
N THR A 882 18.61 -13.89 -11.55
CA THR A 882 18.92 -14.42 -12.89
C THR A 882 18.84 -15.94 -12.95
N ALA A 883 18.36 -16.48 -14.07
CA ALA A 883 18.31 -17.91 -14.34
C ALA A 883 19.18 -18.28 -15.56
N SER A 884 20.37 -18.84 -15.32
CA SER A 884 21.27 -19.31 -16.39
C SER A 884 20.98 -20.77 -16.77
N ALA A 885 20.52 -21.01 -18.00
CA ALA A 885 20.33 -22.37 -18.51
C ALA A 885 21.68 -23.10 -18.60
N ASN A 886 21.78 -24.27 -17.96
CA ASN A 886 22.83 -25.22 -18.35
C ASN A 886 22.70 -25.48 -19.86
N ALA A 887 23.84 -25.66 -20.54
CA ALA A 887 23.99 -25.78 -22.00
C ALA A 887 23.17 -26.89 -22.72
N MET A 888 22.18 -27.50 -22.05
CA MET A 888 21.33 -28.58 -22.54
C MET A 888 19.82 -28.24 -22.59
N VAL A 889 19.37 -27.00 -22.31
CA VAL A 889 17.93 -26.62 -22.35
C VAL A 889 17.67 -25.32 -23.11
N SER A 890 16.49 -25.23 -23.75
CA SER A 890 16.16 -24.32 -24.86
C SER A 890 15.69 -22.90 -24.50
N SER A 891 15.88 -22.42 -23.26
CA SER A 891 15.54 -21.04 -22.86
C SER A 891 16.64 -20.44 -21.97
N PRO A 892 17.68 -19.80 -22.55
CA PRO A 892 18.77 -19.19 -21.80
C PRO A 892 18.39 -17.80 -21.25
N GLY A 893 18.55 -17.60 -19.94
CA GLY A 893 18.77 -16.26 -19.38
C GLY A 893 17.57 -15.46 -18.90
N ASP A 894 16.50 -16.09 -18.41
CA ASP A 894 15.35 -15.33 -17.88
C ASP A 894 15.70 -14.64 -16.53
N VAL A 895 15.07 -13.50 -16.24
CA VAL A 895 15.07 -12.85 -14.93
C VAL A 895 13.78 -13.21 -14.20
N LEU A 896 13.89 -13.87 -13.05
CA LEU A 896 12.79 -14.29 -12.19
C LEU A 896 12.45 -13.17 -11.21
N LEU A 897 11.17 -12.82 -11.09
CA LEU A 897 10.67 -11.75 -10.21
C LEU A 897 9.82 -12.33 -9.09
N TYR A 898 10.02 -11.82 -7.88
CA TYR A 898 9.27 -12.22 -6.68
C TYR A 898 8.79 -10.97 -5.95
N ALA A 899 7.48 -10.75 -5.97
CA ALA A 899 6.84 -9.62 -5.31
C ALA A 899 6.69 -9.91 -3.80
N ASN A 900 7.06 -8.94 -2.97
CA ASN A 900 6.96 -8.97 -1.53
C ASN A 900 5.65 -8.31 -1.07
N SER A 901 5.07 -8.78 0.02
CA SER A 901 3.87 -8.16 0.61
C SER A 901 4.18 -7.23 1.78
N GLY A 902 5.42 -6.76 1.90
CA GLY A 902 5.93 -5.97 3.03
C GLY A 902 6.14 -6.72 4.35
N ALA A 903 5.78 -8.00 4.41
CA ALA A 903 5.87 -8.85 5.61
C ALA A 903 6.95 -9.94 5.49
N GLY A 904 7.87 -9.82 4.51
CA GLY A 904 8.86 -10.84 4.19
C GLY A 904 8.24 -12.07 3.51
N ALA A 905 7.04 -11.92 2.95
CA ALA A 905 6.31 -12.98 2.27
C ALA A 905 6.34 -12.72 0.76
N PHE A 906 7.02 -13.62 0.04
CA PHE A 906 7.26 -13.48 -1.40
C PHE A 906 6.34 -14.36 -2.22
N SER A 907 5.84 -13.82 -3.33
CA SER A 907 5.08 -14.55 -4.33
C SER A 907 5.77 -14.44 -5.70
N TYR A 908 5.77 -15.54 -6.45
CA TYR A 908 6.36 -15.53 -7.79
C TYR A 908 5.51 -14.64 -8.72
N ALA A 909 6.10 -13.52 -9.16
CA ALA A 909 5.45 -12.51 -9.99
C ALA A 909 5.60 -12.78 -11.49
N GLY A 910 6.60 -13.59 -11.88
CA GLY A 910 6.81 -13.99 -13.27
C GLY A 910 8.28 -14.16 -13.64
N ALA A 911 8.52 -14.44 -14.92
CA ALA A 911 9.85 -14.47 -15.51
C ALA A 911 9.87 -13.55 -16.73
N LEU A 912 10.95 -12.78 -16.86
CA LEU A 912 11.17 -11.87 -17.98
C LEU A 912 12.29 -12.41 -18.87
N SER A 913 11.96 -12.66 -20.13
CA SER A 913 12.95 -13.11 -21.09
C SER A 913 13.64 -11.91 -21.74
N ILE A 914 14.96 -11.85 -21.61
CA ILE A 914 15.82 -10.81 -22.21
C ILE A 914 16.26 -11.14 -23.65
N GLY A 915 15.77 -12.25 -24.22
CA GLY A 915 15.99 -12.59 -25.63
C GLY A 915 17.40 -13.07 -25.98
N LEU A 916 18.12 -13.67 -25.02
CA LEU A 916 19.47 -14.20 -25.24
C LEU A 916 19.48 -15.40 -26.21
N THR A 917 20.55 -15.51 -26.98
CA THR A 917 20.80 -16.66 -27.84
C THR A 917 21.29 -17.88 -27.03
N PRO A 918 21.17 -19.12 -27.55
CA PRO A 918 21.63 -20.32 -26.86
C PRO A 918 23.12 -20.38 -26.49
N SER A 919 23.97 -19.49 -27.05
CA SER A 919 25.37 -19.37 -26.68
C SER A 919 25.64 -18.33 -25.60
N GLN A 920 24.61 -17.61 -25.16
CA GLN A 920 24.71 -16.53 -24.16
C GLN A 920 24.16 -16.96 -22.80
N PHE A 921 24.72 -16.38 -21.74
CA PHE A 921 24.37 -16.65 -20.35
C PHE A 921 24.43 -15.36 -19.53
N VAL A 922 23.57 -15.24 -18.52
CA VAL A 922 23.53 -14.10 -17.58
C VAL A 922 24.59 -14.23 -16.50
N LEU A 923 25.08 -13.10 -16.00
CA LEU A 923 26.23 -13.03 -15.08
C LEU A 923 25.97 -12.22 -13.81
N SER A 924 25.38 -11.03 -13.91
CA SER A 924 25.13 -10.15 -12.77
C SER A 924 23.96 -9.22 -13.09
N LEU A 925 23.35 -8.61 -12.08
CA LEU A 925 22.28 -7.63 -12.23
C LEU A 925 22.38 -6.52 -11.20
N CYS A 926 21.88 -5.33 -11.54
CA CYS A 926 21.69 -4.24 -10.60
C CYS A 926 20.36 -3.52 -10.88
N CYS A 927 19.84 -2.80 -9.88
CA CYS A 927 18.59 -2.07 -9.98
C CYS A 927 18.78 -0.56 -9.75
N GLY A 928 17.92 0.25 -10.34
CA GLY A 928 17.81 1.69 -10.08
C GLY A 928 17.01 2.39 -11.17
N ASP A 929 16.71 3.68 -11.02
CA ASP A 929 15.89 4.42 -11.99
C ASP A 929 16.71 4.80 -13.24
N LEU A 930 16.73 3.90 -14.23
CA LEU A 930 17.58 4.00 -15.42
C LEU A 930 16.93 4.84 -16.53
N ASP A 931 15.63 5.11 -16.48
CA ASP A 931 14.93 5.96 -17.45
C ASP A 931 14.35 7.25 -16.85
N ARG A 932 14.58 7.48 -15.55
CA ARG A 932 14.24 8.69 -14.81
C ARG A 932 12.73 8.87 -14.64
N ASN A 933 11.99 7.77 -14.52
CA ASN A 933 10.53 7.79 -14.36
C ASN A 933 10.09 7.72 -12.88
N GLY A 934 11.03 7.67 -11.95
CA GLY A 934 10.80 7.59 -10.51
C GLY A 934 10.52 6.16 -10.02
N ARG A 935 10.84 5.14 -10.82
CA ARG A 935 10.67 3.72 -10.45
C ARG A 935 11.92 2.94 -10.83
N ASN A 936 12.18 1.86 -10.09
CA ASN A 936 13.37 1.07 -10.33
C ASN A 936 13.25 0.24 -11.62
N ASP A 937 14.29 0.32 -12.43
CA ASP A 937 14.58 -0.52 -13.58
C ASP A 937 15.64 -1.58 -13.21
N LEU A 938 15.91 -2.52 -14.12
CA LEU A 938 16.99 -3.50 -13.97
C LEU A 938 18.00 -3.40 -15.12
N ALA A 939 19.29 -3.46 -14.77
CA ALA A 939 20.39 -3.72 -15.71
C ALA A 939 20.90 -5.15 -15.50
N VAL A 940 21.17 -5.86 -16.61
CA VAL A 940 21.59 -7.26 -16.61
C VAL A 940 22.84 -7.44 -17.45
N ALA A 941 23.89 -8.02 -16.88
CA ALA A 941 25.11 -8.43 -17.58
C ALA A 941 24.95 -9.84 -18.15
N TYR A 942 25.43 -10.03 -19.39
CA TYR A 942 25.48 -11.34 -20.03
C TYR A 942 26.83 -11.60 -20.71
N GLY A 943 27.24 -12.86 -20.77
CA GLY A 943 28.38 -13.38 -21.50
C GLY A 943 27.98 -14.28 -22.68
N ASP A 944 28.93 -14.62 -23.52
CA ASP A 944 28.82 -15.54 -24.66
C ASP A 944 29.95 -16.57 -24.58
N LEU A 945 29.64 -17.85 -24.84
CA LEU A 945 30.60 -18.96 -24.90
C LEU A 945 31.71 -18.72 -25.94
N GLY A 946 31.49 -17.84 -26.92
CA GLY A 946 32.50 -17.37 -27.88
C GLY A 946 33.51 -16.35 -27.34
N GLY A 947 33.40 -15.94 -26.07
CA GLY A 947 34.27 -14.94 -25.42
C GLY A 947 33.76 -13.49 -25.53
N GLY A 948 32.48 -13.28 -25.87
CA GLY A 948 31.84 -11.96 -25.87
C GLY A 948 30.97 -11.71 -24.63
N GLY A 949 30.45 -10.50 -24.47
CA GLY A 949 29.49 -10.16 -23.41
C GLY A 949 28.82 -8.81 -23.66
N GLY A 950 27.78 -8.48 -22.91
CA GLY A 950 27.04 -7.23 -23.05
C GLY A 950 26.12 -6.93 -21.86
N LEU A 951 25.35 -5.85 -21.99
CA LEU A 951 24.37 -5.40 -21.01
C LEU A 951 22.97 -5.38 -21.64
N ALA A 952 21.96 -5.75 -20.89
CA ALA A 952 20.55 -5.61 -21.22
C ALA A 952 19.86 -4.74 -20.17
N ARG A 953 18.83 -3.99 -20.57
CA ARG A 953 18.02 -3.18 -19.66
C ARG A 953 16.57 -3.63 -19.71
N LEU A 954 15.95 -3.68 -18.55
CA LEU A 954 14.54 -3.97 -18.34
C LEU A 954 13.92 -2.71 -17.73
N LEU A 955 12.99 -2.10 -18.47
CA LEU A 955 12.35 -0.86 -18.04
C LEU A 955 11.00 -1.14 -17.39
N HIS A 956 10.71 -0.44 -16.31
CA HIS A 956 9.43 -0.50 -15.64
C HIS A 956 8.43 0.47 -16.28
N ASP A 957 7.40 -0.06 -16.96
CA ASP A 957 6.43 0.74 -17.70
C ASP A 957 5.32 1.33 -16.82
N ALA A 958 4.58 2.33 -17.33
CA ALA A 958 3.53 3.04 -16.59
C ALA A 958 2.35 2.14 -16.14
N SER A 959 2.30 0.89 -16.58
CA SER A 959 1.26 -0.09 -16.27
C SER A 959 1.69 -1.15 -15.25
N SER A 960 2.68 -0.83 -14.40
CA SER A 960 3.25 -1.74 -13.38
C SER A 960 3.81 -3.03 -13.96
N SER A 961 4.34 -2.98 -15.19
CA SER A 961 4.91 -4.15 -15.85
C SER A 961 6.31 -3.87 -16.41
N MET A 962 7.22 -4.81 -16.20
CA MET A 962 8.59 -4.74 -16.72
C MET A 962 8.63 -5.21 -18.18
N SER A 963 9.26 -4.42 -19.07
CA SER A 963 9.42 -4.77 -20.49
C SER A 963 10.90 -4.86 -20.88
N PRO A 964 11.30 -5.83 -21.72
CA PRO A 964 12.69 -5.96 -22.15
C PRO A 964 13.01 -4.97 -23.27
N ALA A 965 14.00 -4.12 -23.05
CA ALA A 965 14.60 -3.27 -24.07
C ALA A 965 16.03 -3.78 -24.36
N ALA A 966 16.19 -4.56 -25.43
CA ALA A 966 17.49 -5.08 -25.82
C ALA A 966 18.32 -4.02 -26.56
N PHE A 967 19.52 -3.69 -26.08
CA PHE A 967 20.50 -2.93 -26.86
C PHE A 967 21.94 -3.47 -26.66
N THR A 968 22.75 -3.36 -27.71
CA THR A 968 24.08 -3.97 -27.90
C THR A 968 25.18 -2.90 -27.81
N LEU A 969 26.31 -3.16 -27.16
CA LEU A 969 27.49 -2.27 -27.31
C LEU A 969 28.28 -2.61 -28.58
N ASN A 970 28.74 -1.55 -29.27
CA ASN A 970 29.47 -1.53 -30.53
C ASN A 970 30.51 -2.65 -30.75
N GLY A 971 30.21 -3.57 -31.68
CA GLY A 971 31.13 -4.14 -32.66
C GLY A 971 32.30 -5.05 -32.19
N PRO A 972 32.76 -5.97 -33.06
CA PRO A 972 33.75 -6.97 -32.70
C PRO A 972 35.14 -6.32 -32.62
N THR A 973 35.75 -6.30 -31.44
CA THR A 973 37.22 -6.27 -31.35
C THR A 973 37.69 -7.65 -30.94
N THR A 974 38.81 -8.09 -31.48
CA THR A 974 39.38 -9.42 -31.33
C THR A 974 39.92 -9.71 -29.92
N SER A 975 39.26 -9.24 -28.84
CA SER A 975 39.64 -9.48 -27.45
C SER A 975 38.39 -9.66 -26.56
N PRO A 976 38.34 -10.68 -25.69
CA PRO A 976 37.14 -11.08 -24.96
C PRO A 976 36.89 -10.16 -23.76
N ARG A 977 35.76 -9.45 -23.71
CA ARG A 977 35.38 -8.60 -22.57
C ARG A 977 34.06 -9.11 -22.00
N ILE A 978 34.13 -9.76 -20.85
CA ILE A 978 32.96 -10.31 -20.14
C ILE A 978 32.77 -9.48 -18.86
N PRO A 979 31.62 -8.76 -18.71
CA PRO A 979 31.31 -8.04 -17.47
C PRO A 979 31.08 -9.03 -16.33
N ASN A 980 31.88 -8.91 -15.27
CA ASN A 980 31.88 -9.78 -14.09
C ASN A 980 30.85 -9.33 -13.04
N ALA A 981 30.72 -8.02 -12.80
CA ALA A 981 29.81 -7.45 -11.81
C ALA A 981 29.27 -6.09 -12.27
N LEU A 982 28.08 -5.74 -11.81
CA LEU A 982 27.40 -4.47 -12.06
C LEU A 982 27.11 -3.72 -10.76
N LEU A 983 27.21 -2.40 -10.80
CA LEU A 983 26.74 -1.50 -9.76
C LEU A 983 25.88 -0.42 -10.42
N CYS A 984 24.68 -0.20 -9.88
CA CYS A 984 23.79 0.88 -10.28
C CYS A 984 23.88 1.97 -9.21
N THR A 985 24.36 3.17 -9.54
CA THR A 985 24.59 4.23 -8.54
C THR A 985 24.67 5.62 -9.20
N ASP A 986 24.56 6.69 -8.42
CA ASP A 986 24.67 8.10 -8.87
C ASP A 986 26.12 8.59 -8.64
N LEU A 987 26.96 8.50 -9.68
CA LEU A 987 28.38 8.87 -9.68
C LEU A 987 28.64 10.34 -9.98
N GLU A 988 27.71 11.04 -10.63
CA GLU A 988 27.85 12.46 -10.96
C GLU A 988 27.21 13.38 -9.92
N GLU A 989 26.41 12.82 -9.02
CA GLU A 989 25.59 13.52 -8.03
C GLU A 989 24.86 14.72 -8.64
N ASP A 990 24.23 14.48 -9.80
CA ASP A 990 23.53 15.50 -10.56
C ASP A 990 22.15 15.83 -10.00
N SER A 991 21.88 15.55 -8.72
CA SER A 991 20.63 15.80 -7.99
C SER A 991 20.30 17.31 -7.90
N ILE A 992 19.91 17.90 -9.02
CA ILE A 992 19.36 19.26 -9.17
C ILE A 992 17.84 19.16 -8.99
N PRO A 993 17.19 20.00 -8.16
CA PRO A 993 15.73 20.07 -8.15
C PRO A 993 15.17 20.43 -9.54
N GLY A 994 14.31 19.58 -10.08
CA GLY A 994 13.75 19.68 -11.43
C GLY A 994 14.48 18.84 -12.49
N HIS A 995 15.58 18.18 -12.12
CA HIS A 995 16.21 17.11 -12.86
C HIS A 995 16.11 15.83 -12.03
N SER A 996 15.56 14.79 -12.64
CA SER A 996 15.51 13.45 -12.10
C SER A 996 16.92 12.86 -12.05
N VAL A 997 17.32 12.39 -10.86
CA VAL A 997 18.59 11.72 -10.54
C VAL A 997 18.89 10.71 -11.65
N SER A 998 20.04 10.80 -12.33
CA SER A 998 20.45 9.65 -13.15
C SER A 998 21.00 8.56 -12.25
N THR A 999 20.57 7.32 -12.53
CA THR A 999 21.32 6.15 -12.10
C THR A 999 22.27 5.76 -13.23
N GLU A 1000 23.56 5.68 -12.94
CA GLU A 1000 24.58 5.15 -13.85
C GLU A 1000 24.79 3.66 -13.60
N VAL A 1001 25.28 2.97 -14.63
CA VAL A 1001 25.66 1.55 -14.52
C VAL A 1001 27.18 1.44 -14.65
N VAL A 1002 27.83 1.01 -13.58
CA VAL A 1002 29.24 0.68 -13.52
C VAL A 1002 29.40 -0.81 -13.79
N ALA A 1003 30.27 -1.18 -14.73
CA ALA A 1003 30.58 -2.57 -15.03
C ALA A 1003 32.08 -2.85 -14.92
N VAL A 1004 32.46 -3.93 -14.24
CA VAL A 1004 33.86 -4.40 -14.19
C VAL A 1004 34.07 -5.60 -15.10
N ASN A 1005 35.14 -5.61 -15.91
CA ASN A 1005 35.39 -6.66 -16.90
C ASN A 1005 36.59 -7.55 -16.53
N SER A 1006 36.48 -8.85 -16.83
CA SER A 1006 37.63 -9.77 -16.74
C SER A 1006 38.71 -9.40 -17.78
N GLY A 1007 39.92 -9.07 -17.31
CA GLY A 1007 41.14 -9.04 -18.12
C GLY A 1007 41.76 -7.68 -18.47
N GLU A 1008 41.00 -6.57 -18.52
CA GLU A 1008 41.56 -5.23 -18.88
C GLU A 1008 40.76 -4.02 -18.31
N GLY A 1009 40.58 -3.95 -16.98
CA GLY A 1009 40.15 -2.72 -16.28
C GLY A 1009 38.64 -2.40 -16.28
N LEU A 1010 38.31 -1.31 -15.55
CA LEU A 1010 36.96 -0.79 -15.24
C LEU A 1010 36.28 -0.16 -16.47
N TYR A 1011 34.95 -0.35 -16.58
CA TYR A 1011 34.12 0.22 -17.65
C TYR A 1011 32.91 0.93 -17.03
N THR A 1012 32.87 2.26 -17.11
CA THR A 1012 31.74 3.06 -16.60
C THR A 1012 30.83 3.44 -17.78
N VAL A 1013 29.55 3.11 -17.67
CA VAL A 1013 28.53 3.47 -18.66
C VAL A 1013 27.71 4.64 -18.13
N PHE A 1014 27.83 5.79 -18.77
CA PHE A 1014 27.05 6.98 -18.44
C PHE A 1014 25.74 6.96 -19.21
N ASN A 1015 24.68 7.27 -18.49
CA ASN A 1015 23.33 7.34 -19.01
C ASN A 1015 23.01 8.80 -19.38
N ASP A 1016 23.52 9.24 -20.54
CA ASP A 1016 23.17 10.56 -21.06
C ASP A 1016 21.89 10.50 -21.93
N PHE A 1017 21.10 11.56 -21.83
CA PHE A 1017 19.66 11.67 -22.13
C PHE A 1017 19.13 11.07 -23.45
N ASN A 1018 17.86 10.61 -23.39
CA ASN A 1018 16.96 10.19 -24.49
C ASN A 1018 17.16 8.78 -25.07
N GLY A 1019 17.04 7.75 -24.24
CA GLY A 1019 16.42 6.45 -24.60
C GLY A 1019 16.96 5.68 -25.81
N THR A 1020 18.12 6.04 -26.38
CA THR A 1020 18.62 5.45 -27.63
C THR A 1020 20.13 5.22 -27.71
N SER A 1021 20.96 5.71 -26.76
CA SER A 1021 22.39 5.36 -26.69
C SER A 1021 23.04 5.71 -25.34
N PHE A 1022 23.90 4.83 -24.82
CA PHE A 1022 24.80 5.14 -23.70
C PHE A 1022 26.03 5.93 -24.17
N GLY A 1023 26.44 6.96 -23.42
CA GLY A 1023 27.76 7.57 -23.54
C GLY A 1023 28.76 6.77 -22.68
N SER A 1024 29.85 6.26 -23.25
CA SER A 1024 30.86 5.52 -22.48
C SER A 1024 32.06 6.41 -22.15
N THR A 1025 32.41 6.58 -20.88
CA THR A 1025 33.73 7.12 -20.48
C THR A 1025 34.59 5.98 -19.96
N TYR A 1026 35.74 5.75 -20.59
CA TYR A 1026 36.63 4.64 -20.24
C TYR A 1026 37.61 5.06 -19.13
N ALA A 1027 37.40 4.55 -17.91
CA ALA A 1027 38.39 4.60 -16.85
C ALA A 1027 39.21 3.29 -16.83
N CYS A 1028 40.22 3.17 -17.69
CA CYS A 1028 41.06 1.97 -17.71
C CYS A 1028 42.09 2.00 -16.58
N LEU A 1029 41.92 1.16 -15.57
CA LEU A 1029 43.02 0.67 -14.73
C LEU A 1029 43.66 -0.54 -15.44
N ALA A 1030 44.76 -0.32 -16.15
CA ALA A 1030 45.47 -1.42 -16.81
C ALA A 1030 46.17 -2.32 -15.78
N GLY A 1031 46.07 -3.65 -15.96
CA GLY A 1031 46.83 -4.63 -15.17
C GLY A 1031 46.16 -5.12 -13.88
N ILE A 1032 44.86 -4.84 -13.68
CA ILE A 1032 44.06 -5.38 -12.57
C ILE A 1032 43.12 -6.49 -13.06
N SER A 1033 42.71 -7.39 -12.16
CA SER A 1033 41.70 -8.43 -12.41
C SER A 1033 40.47 -8.19 -11.55
N PRO A 1034 39.54 -7.31 -11.99
CA PRO A 1034 38.45 -6.89 -11.15
C PRO A 1034 37.37 -7.98 -11.05
N THR A 1035 36.91 -8.25 -9.84
CA THR A 1035 35.87 -9.27 -9.58
C THR A 1035 34.56 -8.68 -9.10
N SER A 1036 34.61 -7.56 -8.39
CA SER A 1036 33.46 -6.86 -7.81
C SER A 1036 33.77 -5.36 -7.69
N VAL A 1037 32.70 -4.56 -7.63
CA VAL A 1037 32.71 -3.12 -7.43
C VAL A 1037 31.54 -2.75 -6.53
N ASP A 1038 31.77 -1.83 -5.61
CA ASP A 1038 30.72 -1.21 -4.80
C ASP A 1038 31.01 0.29 -4.62
N GLY A 1039 29.99 1.07 -4.27
CA GLY A 1039 30.04 2.53 -4.18
C GLY A 1039 29.74 3.06 -2.78
N GLY A 1040 30.48 4.08 -2.35
CA GLY A 1040 30.18 4.83 -1.12
C GLY A 1040 31.12 6.01 -0.96
N ASP A 1041 30.67 7.05 -0.26
CA ASP A 1041 31.50 8.23 0.06
C ASP A 1041 32.50 7.87 1.18
N VAL A 1042 33.75 7.58 0.80
CA VAL A 1042 34.81 7.17 1.75
C VAL A 1042 35.73 8.31 2.13
N ASP A 1043 35.65 9.49 1.53
CA ASP A 1043 36.44 10.66 1.94
C ASP A 1043 35.64 11.84 2.51
N LEU A 1044 34.33 11.61 2.68
CA LEU A 1044 33.36 12.55 3.22
C LEU A 1044 33.30 13.86 2.44
N ASP A 1045 33.73 13.86 1.18
CA ASP A 1045 33.62 15.00 0.30
C ASP A 1045 32.23 15.11 -0.34
N CYS A 1046 31.35 14.15 -0.03
CA CYS A 1046 29.99 14.05 -0.51
C CYS A 1046 29.95 13.82 -2.01
N LEU A 1047 30.89 13.04 -2.52
CA LEU A 1047 30.85 12.46 -3.85
C LEU A 1047 31.01 10.95 -3.68
N LEU A 1048 30.26 10.17 -4.46
CA LEU A 1048 30.33 8.72 -4.35
C LEU A 1048 31.67 8.18 -4.85
N ASP A 1049 32.44 7.50 -3.99
CA ASP A 1049 33.66 6.84 -4.39
C ASP A 1049 33.42 5.39 -4.81
N LEU A 1050 34.34 4.81 -5.59
CA LEU A 1050 34.28 3.41 -6.00
C LEU A 1050 35.34 2.57 -5.28
N ALA A 1051 34.92 1.45 -4.71
CA ALA A 1051 35.80 0.39 -4.21
C ALA A 1051 35.77 -0.80 -5.17
N ILE A 1052 36.94 -1.28 -5.61
CA ILE A 1052 37.07 -2.36 -6.61
C ILE A 1052 38.00 -3.45 -6.09
N CYS A 1053 37.53 -4.70 -6.07
CA CYS A 1053 38.35 -5.85 -5.75
C CYS A 1053 39.26 -6.24 -6.93
N ASP A 1054 40.57 -6.37 -6.70
CA ASP A 1054 41.52 -6.95 -7.64
C ASP A 1054 42.03 -8.31 -7.15
N ALA A 1055 41.49 -9.37 -7.74
CA ALA A 1055 41.81 -10.75 -7.39
C ALA A 1055 43.28 -11.12 -7.66
N ALA A 1056 43.91 -10.52 -8.67
CA ALA A 1056 45.28 -10.87 -9.06
C ALA A 1056 46.32 -10.27 -8.12
N SER A 1057 46.09 -9.04 -7.64
CA SER A 1057 47.01 -8.36 -6.72
C SER A 1057 46.67 -8.54 -5.24
N SER A 1058 45.51 -9.14 -4.91
CA SER A 1058 45.01 -9.26 -3.52
C SER A 1058 44.86 -7.88 -2.86
N ARG A 1059 44.23 -6.95 -3.59
CA ARG A 1059 44.01 -5.57 -3.16
C ARG A 1059 42.58 -5.13 -3.41
N VAL A 1060 42.15 -4.14 -2.64
CA VAL A 1060 41.02 -3.28 -3.00
C VAL A 1060 41.55 -1.94 -3.48
N ILE A 1061 40.97 -1.41 -4.56
CA ILE A 1061 41.34 -0.13 -5.17
C ILE A 1061 40.20 0.84 -4.87
N VAL A 1062 40.53 2.00 -4.32
CA VAL A 1062 39.58 3.07 -4.02
C VAL A 1062 39.81 4.19 -5.03
N ILE A 1063 38.74 4.59 -5.71
CA ILE A 1063 38.73 5.66 -6.70
C ILE A 1063 37.84 6.79 -6.15
N PRO A 1064 38.45 7.88 -5.67
CA PRO A 1064 37.76 9.06 -5.20
C PRO A 1064 37.05 9.76 -6.37
N SER A 1065 35.80 10.19 -6.21
CA SER A 1065 35.12 10.99 -7.24
C SER A 1065 35.26 12.48 -6.92
N GLY A 1066 35.71 13.27 -7.91
CA GLY A 1066 36.14 14.64 -7.64
C GLY A 1066 36.35 15.43 -8.92
N GLY A 1067 35.25 15.98 -9.45
CA GLY A 1067 35.25 17.02 -10.47
C GLY A 1067 35.75 16.61 -11.85
N THR A 1068 34.85 16.31 -12.79
CA THR A 1068 35.14 16.20 -14.25
C THR A 1068 36.26 15.21 -14.64
N ALA A 1069 36.78 14.42 -13.70
CA ALA A 1069 38.04 13.69 -13.84
C ALA A 1069 37.89 12.18 -14.08
N LEU A 1070 36.70 11.68 -14.46
CA LEU A 1070 36.64 10.43 -15.23
C LEU A 1070 37.16 10.63 -16.68
N ALA A 1071 37.48 11.87 -17.08
CA ALA A 1071 38.09 12.20 -18.37
C ALA A 1071 39.63 12.36 -18.35
N GLN A 1072 40.31 12.17 -17.21
CA GLN A 1072 41.78 12.13 -17.21
C GLN A 1072 42.28 10.71 -17.45
N THR A 1073 42.52 10.44 -18.73
CA THR A 1073 43.35 9.36 -19.26
C THR A 1073 44.61 9.16 -18.39
N TYR A 1074 44.59 8.20 -17.47
CA TYR A 1074 45.81 7.74 -16.79
C TYR A 1074 46.67 6.99 -17.80
N GLY A 1075 47.60 7.72 -18.44
CA GLY A 1075 48.76 7.15 -19.11
C GLY A 1075 48.54 6.66 -20.55
N THR A 1076 49.43 7.12 -21.43
CA THR A 1076 49.57 6.78 -22.85
C THR A 1076 50.04 5.33 -23.10
N GLY A 1077 49.32 4.34 -22.54
CA GLY A 1077 49.61 2.91 -22.66
C GLY A 1077 48.65 2.11 -23.55
N CYS A 1078 47.48 2.64 -23.89
CA CYS A 1078 46.49 1.94 -24.71
C CYS A 1078 46.69 2.23 -26.20
N ILE A 1079 47.73 1.66 -26.83
CA ILE A 1079 47.87 1.70 -28.30
C ILE A 1079 47.27 0.42 -28.90
N GLY A 1080 46.03 0.53 -29.36
CA GLY A 1080 45.40 -0.38 -30.31
C GLY A 1080 44.67 0.44 -31.37
N THR A 1081 45.31 0.64 -32.52
CA THR A 1081 44.80 1.43 -33.64
C THR A 1081 43.55 0.80 -34.26
N ALA A 1082 42.38 1.43 -34.17
CA ALA A 1082 41.26 1.27 -35.10
C ALA A 1082 40.34 2.51 -35.07
N GLY A 1083 39.82 2.88 -36.23
CA GLY A 1083 39.23 4.20 -36.52
C GLY A 1083 38.04 4.63 -35.65
N VAL A 1084 37.96 5.94 -35.48
CA VAL A 1084 36.94 6.70 -34.73
C VAL A 1084 35.52 6.45 -35.28
N PRO A 1085 34.55 5.99 -34.47
CA PRO A 1085 33.13 6.18 -34.75
C PRO A 1085 32.73 7.60 -34.35
N SER A 1086 32.13 8.32 -35.28
CA SER A 1086 31.51 9.64 -35.10
C SER A 1086 30.33 9.59 -34.12
N ILE A 1087 30.32 10.47 -33.12
CA ILE A 1087 29.16 10.73 -32.25
C ILE A 1087 28.18 11.64 -33.02
N GLY A 1088 26.91 11.24 -33.07
CA GLY A 1088 25.83 12.02 -33.67
C GLY A 1088 25.32 13.10 -32.71
N THR A 1089 25.21 14.34 -33.20
CA THR A 1089 24.64 15.47 -32.45
C THR A 1089 23.15 15.62 -32.73
N PHE A 1090 22.32 15.61 -31.68
CA PHE A 1090 20.95 16.13 -31.72
C PHE A 1090 20.93 17.65 -31.54
N GLY A 1091 20.03 18.30 -32.28
CA GLY A 1091 20.09 19.72 -32.58
C GLY A 1091 19.59 20.67 -31.51
N LEU A 1092 19.82 21.97 -31.76
CA LEU A 1092 19.05 23.11 -31.26
C LEU A 1092 19.48 24.39 -32.06
N PRO A 1093 18.75 25.51 -31.96
CA PRO A 1093 18.12 26.25 -33.06
C PRO A 1093 19.01 27.30 -33.75
N THR A 1094 18.50 27.86 -34.86
CA THR A 1094 19.06 28.92 -35.71
C THR A 1094 19.90 30.00 -35.00
N LEU A 1095 21.19 30.07 -35.32
CA LEU A 1095 22.14 31.09 -34.88
C LEU A 1095 21.91 32.45 -35.59
N GLY A 1096 21.55 33.47 -34.82
CA GLY A 1096 21.82 34.87 -35.14
C GLY A 1096 23.29 35.21 -34.85
N SER A 1097 23.82 36.20 -35.57
CA SER A 1097 25.21 36.70 -35.52
C SER A 1097 25.85 36.81 -34.13
N MET A 1098 26.99 36.14 -33.92
CA MET A 1098 27.81 36.28 -32.71
C MET A 1098 28.66 37.57 -32.74
N SER A 1099 28.61 38.35 -31.66
CA SER A 1099 29.47 39.53 -31.45
C SER A 1099 30.40 39.30 -30.27
N PHE A 1100 31.56 39.96 -30.26
CA PHE A 1100 32.49 39.88 -29.14
C PHE A 1100 33.18 41.18 -28.73
N GLN A 1101 33.40 41.33 -27.41
CA GLN A 1101 34.11 42.46 -26.79
C GLN A 1101 35.40 42.01 -26.07
N LEU A 1102 36.47 42.78 -26.23
CA LEU A 1102 37.75 42.67 -25.52
C LEU A 1102 38.04 44.02 -24.83
N THR A 1103 38.41 44.01 -23.54
CA THR A 1103 38.84 45.20 -22.78
C THR A 1103 40.18 44.91 -22.13
N LEU A 1104 41.14 45.82 -22.29
CA LEU A 1104 42.52 45.69 -21.81
C LEU A 1104 42.84 46.86 -20.86
N ALA A 1105 43.41 46.55 -19.70
CA ALA A 1105 43.63 47.51 -18.61
C ALA A 1105 45.05 48.14 -18.59
N SER A 1106 46.01 47.68 -19.41
CA SER A 1106 47.32 48.33 -19.54
C SER A 1106 47.92 48.27 -20.96
N ALA A 1107 48.76 49.26 -21.29
CA ALA A 1107 49.34 49.44 -22.63
C ALA A 1107 50.62 48.60 -22.83
N ARG A 1108 50.49 47.41 -23.40
CA ARG A 1108 51.60 46.67 -24.04
C ARG A 1108 51.16 46.18 -25.43
N PRO A 1109 52.08 46.12 -26.42
CA PRO A 1109 51.76 45.63 -27.75
C PRO A 1109 51.43 44.12 -27.72
N PHE A 1110 50.38 43.72 -28.42
CA PHE A 1110 50.01 42.31 -28.62
C PHE A 1110 49.51 42.08 -30.06
N SER A 1111 49.59 40.84 -30.52
CA SER A 1111 49.09 40.40 -31.83
C SER A 1111 48.05 39.31 -31.63
N LEU A 1112 46.94 39.35 -32.36
CA LEU A 1112 45.87 38.35 -32.32
C LEU A 1112 45.78 37.63 -33.68
N ALA A 1113 45.78 36.30 -33.66
CA ALA A 1113 45.57 35.45 -34.83
C ALA A 1113 44.36 34.54 -34.61
N ILE A 1114 43.53 34.37 -35.64
CA ILE A 1114 42.37 33.48 -35.63
C ILE A 1114 42.52 32.49 -36.79
N LEU A 1115 42.54 31.20 -36.50
CA LEU A 1115 42.60 30.11 -37.50
C LEU A 1115 41.23 29.45 -37.67
N ILE A 1116 40.81 29.13 -38.91
CA ILE A 1116 39.56 28.41 -39.20
C ILE A 1116 39.88 27.23 -40.13
N GLY A 1117 39.56 26.00 -39.71
CA GLY A 1117 39.74 24.78 -40.54
C GLY A 1117 38.46 23.94 -40.65
N GLY A 1118 38.20 23.37 -41.83
CA GLY A 1118 37.08 22.45 -42.10
C GLY A 1118 37.54 21.15 -42.76
N ALA A 1119 36.85 20.04 -42.50
CA ALA A 1119 37.19 18.69 -43.00
C ALA A 1119 36.13 18.17 -44.00
N GLY A 1120 36.58 17.55 -45.10
CA GLY A 1120 35.74 16.91 -46.14
C GLY A 1120 35.96 15.39 -46.24
N VAL A 1121 34.94 14.66 -46.72
CA VAL A 1121 34.78 13.19 -46.67
C VAL A 1121 35.16 12.48 -47.99
N GLY A 1122 35.84 11.31 -47.90
CA GLY A 1122 35.92 10.19 -48.89
C GLY A 1122 36.78 10.41 -50.16
N ALA A 1123 37.56 9.48 -50.74
CA ALA A 1123 37.63 7.99 -50.75
C ALA A 1123 39.04 7.52 -51.30
N PRO A 1124 39.27 6.28 -51.81
CA PRO A 1124 39.81 5.09 -51.13
C PRO A 1124 41.24 4.67 -51.64
N PRO A 1125 41.68 3.40 -51.54
CA PRO A 1125 42.92 2.94 -50.92
C PRO A 1125 44.19 2.94 -51.83
N GLY A 1126 45.34 3.28 -51.22
CA GLY A 1126 46.67 2.84 -51.69
C GLY A 1126 47.64 3.97 -52.10
N GLY A 1127 48.80 4.02 -51.44
CA GLY A 1127 50.00 4.75 -51.90
C GLY A 1127 50.41 5.93 -51.01
N CYS A 1128 51.63 5.86 -50.46
CA CYS A 1128 52.28 6.96 -49.76
C CYS A 1128 52.44 8.20 -50.66
N THR A 1129 52.14 9.41 -50.16
CA THR A 1129 53.04 10.59 -50.06
C THR A 1129 52.28 11.89 -49.70
N GLY A 1130 52.78 12.64 -48.71
CA GLY A 1130 52.97 14.11 -48.77
C GLY A 1130 51.77 15.08 -48.76
N LEU A 1131 51.45 15.60 -47.57
CA LEU A 1131 51.23 17.02 -47.17
C LEU A 1131 50.70 18.06 -48.19
N LEU A 1132 49.64 18.82 -47.84
CA LEU A 1132 49.55 20.29 -48.03
C LEU A 1132 48.30 20.90 -47.33
N VAL A 1133 48.52 21.86 -46.43
CA VAL A 1133 47.50 22.75 -45.85
C VAL A 1133 47.53 24.07 -46.63
N ASP A 1134 46.38 24.59 -47.06
CA ASP A 1134 46.22 25.88 -47.74
C ASP A 1134 46.25 27.06 -46.73
N PRO A 1135 47.15 28.06 -46.85
CA PRO A 1135 47.34 29.14 -45.86
C PRO A 1135 46.46 30.40 -46.05
N ALA A 1136 45.41 30.37 -46.89
CA ALA A 1136 44.77 31.61 -47.35
C ALA A 1136 43.76 32.32 -46.41
N LEU A 1137 43.50 31.85 -45.19
CA LEU A 1137 42.59 32.53 -44.24
C LEU A 1137 43.25 32.75 -42.87
N PHE A 1138 44.22 33.65 -42.85
CA PHE A 1138 44.80 34.21 -41.62
C PHE A 1138 44.59 35.73 -41.60
N PHE A 1139 43.83 36.23 -40.63
CA PHE A 1139 43.80 37.66 -40.34
C PHE A 1139 44.75 37.96 -39.18
N PHE A 1140 45.83 38.68 -39.48
CA PHE A 1140 46.71 39.26 -38.46
C PHE A 1140 46.43 40.76 -38.37
N ASN A 1141 45.90 41.22 -37.23
CA ASN A 1141 45.87 42.64 -36.90
C ASN A 1141 46.89 42.92 -35.79
N THR A 1142 47.73 43.92 -36.02
CA THR A 1142 48.76 44.35 -35.09
C THR A 1142 48.34 45.69 -34.49
N PHE A 1143 48.17 45.77 -33.17
CA PHE A 1143 47.73 46.99 -32.50
C PHE A 1143 48.88 47.58 -31.69
N THR A 1144 49.31 48.80 -32.05
CA THR A 1144 50.53 49.38 -31.48
C THR A 1144 50.31 50.24 -30.23
N SER A 1145 49.07 50.61 -29.88
CA SER A 1145 48.71 51.25 -28.61
C SER A 1145 47.25 51.70 -28.61
N PHE A 1146 46.38 51.10 -27.79
CA PHE A 1146 45.01 51.60 -27.57
C PHE A 1146 44.49 51.23 -26.18
N VAL A 1147 43.75 52.14 -25.55
CA VAL A 1147 42.96 51.91 -24.33
C VAL A 1147 41.49 52.21 -24.66
N GLY A 1148 40.62 51.20 -24.58
CA GLY A 1148 39.19 51.29 -24.90
C GLY A 1148 38.59 49.96 -25.40
N SER A 1149 37.26 49.85 -25.44
CA SER A 1149 36.53 48.68 -25.95
C SER A 1149 36.32 48.76 -27.46
N SER A 1150 36.66 47.71 -28.21
CA SER A 1150 36.35 47.57 -29.65
C SER A 1150 35.40 46.40 -29.91
N GLN A 1151 34.54 46.52 -30.92
CA GLN A 1151 33.63 45.47 -31.40
C GLN A 1151 34.02 45.09 -32.84
N PHE A 1152 34.07 43.79 -33.13
CA PHE A 1152 34.34 43.28 -34.48
C PHE A 1152 33.09 42.63 -35.07
N PRO A 1153 32.58 43.11 -36.21
CA PRO A 1153 31.57 42.40 -36.98
C PRO A 1153 32.25 41.46 -38.00
N ALA A 1154 32.13 40.15 -37.82
CA ALA A 1154 32.45 39.19 -38.87
C ALA A 1154 31.12 38.72 -39.51
N ALA A 1155 30.92 39.02 -40.78
CA ALA A 1155 29.79 38.49 -41.55
C ALA A 1155 30.20 37.12 -42.12
N ILE A 1156 29.43 36.07 -41.81
CA ILE A 1156 29.54 34.79 -42.51
C ILE A 1156 28.62 34.89 -43.75
N PRO A 1157 29.08 34.57 -44.97
CA PRO A 1157 28.22 34.54 -46.14
C PRO A 1157 27.15 33.45 -45.97
N ASN A 1158 25.87 33.81 -46.16
CA ASN A 1158 24.78 32.84 -46.27
C ASN A 1158 24.92 32.07 -47.59
N ASP A 1159 25.56 30.90 -47.56
CA ASP A 1159 25.61 29.97 -48.68
C ASP A 1159 24.82 28.70 -48.33
N PRO A 1160 23.71 28.37 -49.01
CA PRO A 1160 22.76 27.33 -48.57
C PRO A 1160 23.20 25.89 -48.86
N PHE A 1161 24.50 25.61 -49.05
CA PHE A 1161 25.02 24.28 -49.41
C PHE A 1161 26.13 23.72 -48.51
N LEU A 1162 26.37 24.33 -47.35
CA LEU A 1162 27.32 23.81 -46.35
C LEU A 1162 26.55 23.22 -45.17
N ASP A 1163 25.95 22.05 -45.39
CA ASP A 1163 25.54 21.15 -44.32
C ASP A 1163 26.70 20.22 -43.97
N CYS A 1164 27.02 20.16 -42.68
CA CYS A 1164 27.95 19.24 -42.02
C CYS A 1164 29.46 19.58 -42.09
N GLY A 1165 29.90 20.46 -41.19
CA GLY A 1165 31.30 20.56 -40.75
C GLY A 1165 31.41 21.47 -39.52
N GLU A 1166 31.97 20.94 -38.43
CA GLU A 1166 32.34 21.75 -37.26
C GLU A 1166 33.58 22.60 -37.62
N PHE A 1167 33.55 23.90 -37.28
CA PHE A 1167 34.67 24.82 -37.50
C PHE A 1167 35.52 24.90 -36.24
N THR A 1168 36.83 24.66 -36.34
CA THR A 1168 37.77 24.86 -35.23
C THR A 1168 38.30 26.30 -35.25
N PHE A 1169 38.21 27.02 -34.12
CA PHE A 1169 38.90 28.30 -33.92
C PHE A 1169 40.10 28.11 -32.99
N GLN A 1170 41.31 28.42 -33.46
CA GLN A 1170 42.51 28.49 -32.61
C GLN A 1170 42.90 29.95 -32.33
N TRP A 1171 43.32 30.24 -31.10
CA TRP A 1171 43.93 31.52 -30.72
C TRP A 1171 45.15 31.28 -29.83
N ALA A 1172 46.10 32.21 -29.86
CA ALA A 1172 47.29 32.23 -29.00
C ALA A 1172 47.61 33.69 -28.61
N VAL A 1173 48.09 33.90 -27.38
CA VAL A 1173 48.63 35.20 -26.92
C VAL A 1173 50.15 35.03 -26.75
N VAL A 1174 50.92 35.86 -27.43
CA VAL A 1174 52.39 35.76 -27.49
C VAL A 1174 53.01 36.93 -26.70
N ASP A 1175 53.87 36.64 -25.73
CA ASP A 1175 54.73 37.66 -25.08
C ASP A 1175 55.82 38.15 -26.06
N ALA A 1176 56.27 39.40 -25.90
CA ALA A 1176 57.22 40.11 -26.73
C ALA A 1176 58.61 39.46 -26.89
N LEU A 1177 58.89 38.33 -26.22
CA LEU A 1177 60.13 37.56 -26.37
C LEU A 1177 59.96 36.19 -27.05
N GLY A 1178 58.78 35.87 -27.60
CA GLY A 1178 58.63 34.80 -28.60
C GLY A 1178 58.70 33.36 -28.07
N GLY A 1179 58.50 33.13 -26.76
CA GLY A 1179 58.31 31.78 -26.23
C GLY A 1179 56.87 31.32 -26.42
N LEU A 1180 56.64 30.31 -27.26
CA LEU A 1180 55.34 29.62 -27.38
C LEU A 1180 55.00 28.92 -26.06
N GLY A 1181 54.22 29.59 -25.21
CA GLY A 1181 53.54 28.95 -24.08
C GLY A 1181 52.30 28.23 -24.60
N GLY A 1182 52.45 26.93 -24.89
CA GLY A 1182 51.43 25.88 -25.01
C GLY A 1182 50.07 26.23 -25.64
N ALA A 1183 49.79 25.64 -26.80
CA ALA A 1183 48.50 25.75 -27.50
C ALA A 1183 47.31 25.30 -26.64
N TYR A 1184 46.28 26.13 -26.53
CA TYR A 1184 44.99 25.77 -25.95
C TYR A 1184 43.98 25.54 -27.08
N SER A 1185 43.45 24.33 -27.17
CA SER A 1185 42.27 24.00 -27.97
C SER A 1185 41.05 24.10 -27.06
N LEU A 1186 40.07 24.91 -27.43
CA LEU A 1186 38.78 25.03 -26.75
C LEU A 1186 37.69 24.78 -27.79
N SER A 1187 37.04 23.62 -27.71
CA SER A 1187 35.74 23.40 -28.37
C SER A 1187 34.64 23.96 -27.48
N ASN A 1188 33.86 24.88 -28.05
CA ASN A 1188 32.57 25.39 -27.58
C ASN A 1188 32.50 25.90 -26.12
N GLY A 1189 32.74 27.21 -25.98
CA GLY A 1189 31.85 28.03 -25.16
C GLY A 1189 32.39 28.68 -23.88
N LEU A 1190 33.61 29.23 -23.86
CA LEU A 1190 33.99 30.20 -22.81
C LEU A 1190 34.57 31.49 -23.39
N ARG A 1191 34.11 32.63 -22.86
CA ARG A 1191 34.93 33.85 -22.79
C ARG A 1191 35.24 34.16 -21.34
N LEU A 1192 36.49 33.93 -20.96
CA LEU A 1192 37.10 34.61 -19.84
C LEU A 1192 37.54 36.01 -20.28
N ARG A 1193 37.21 36.99 -19.45
CA ARG A 1193 37.87 38.30 -19.44
C ARG A 1193 38.82 38.29 -18.25
N LEU A 1194 40.13 38.29 -18.50
CA LEU A 1194 41.12 38.62 -17.49
C LEU A 1194 41.30 40.13 -17.51
N GLY A 1195 40.95 40.78 -16.40
CA GLY A 1195 41.30 42.17 -16.11
C GLY A 1195 42.06 42.19 -14.79
N ASP A 1196 43.28 42.70 -14.87
CA ASP A 1196 44.34 42.90 -13.86
C ASP A 1196 44.72 41.72 -12.95
#